data_AF-A0A819KC02-F1
#
_entry.id   AF-A0A819KC02-F1
#
_cell.length_a   1.000
_cell.length_b   1.000
_cell.length_c   1.000
_cell.angle_alpha   90.00
_cell.angle_beta   90.00
_cell.angle_gamma   90.00
#
_symmetry.space_group_name_H-M   'P 1'
#
loop_
_entity.id
_entity.type
_entity.pdbx_description
1 polymer ?
#
loop_
_entity_poly.entity_id
_entity_poly.type
_entity_poly.pdbx_seq_one_letter_code
_entity_poly.pdbx_strand_id
1 'polypeptide(L)'
;MMYFTGDDCEFPIQSVTKFTSTSEIIGSSHSQFTSDQESYSPTFEKKLIEENRYDGYWIEAFQINKQNPIGLVGFGLNSEDIHFYSNPSTTIQPGKATLIQKLNGPVGMDQADITGNGVNDIIICFQYGNTMLDSDPEGGKIVWLENPGQDIDKNLWKMHYVGRSTAMHRIKVGHFTQTKRWEILGLPIASKPYDLLSAVPVLLFRQPDDIFNATEWPFEIINQEFFHLIHDAKRFNNNQLDNLLVASREGINWLYFNSSLKQWTIEHIGDGEQEQKQQTTYYGSGGIDIGRVGNDSFAYMAAVEPFHGNVISVYIKNMNNSLKTIQWKRYILDIYGYPNQYGEGPAHYVVCADFDNDGDDEFLVALRGPSPNQGVYFYKPMDLSRGLFMKWKVSDDSAARIAVADFDNDNLLDFATISYSVLGYYTVENPSIHMFYNRFVQKKLQVKKEIQVIKQNNDLLFQVSRPNKALQYQAIPFLTIDGITLSLEILPPYTSRHVDNNTFVKVLSGIITWTNSSIESHKLVNHSRTILFEPRTVAPLDIHSDNDRITTGSEGALLIVFKTLNDSSNNHQIDDIQKVIIENSLPDYYPQETRQLNFQFVRYDQYDSSEQFKDLEFYNMKGFGIKFADNNDYLCYIQLWAAGQGVNAGVHNHAKDFFCETHVCLINGSGKGGMHYLNSSKQDYDPLTTPDSAFEKLTLPAFYEHGPLWDIDAQNKPVLRNDSTVVYPWHKWQAGINRSLNQSFDVWIVFEFNCQLLTLSS
;
A
#
# COMPACT_ATOMS: atom_id res chain seq x y z
N MET A 1 -22.37 43.87 -40.13
CA MET A 1 -23.16 45.08 -40.44
C MET A 1 -24.50 44.96 -39.72
N MET A 2 -24.96 46.05 -39.11
CA MET A 2 -26.19 46.25 -38.30
C MET A 2 -26.00 46.23 -36.77
N TYR A 3 -25.92 47.46 -36.26
CA TYR A 3 -26.15 47.89 -34.89
C TYR A 3 -27.67 47.92 -34.60
N PHE A 4 -28.07 47.53 -33.40
CA PHE A 4 -29.20 48.13 -32.71
C PHE A 4 -28.80 48.42 -31.25
N THR A 5 -29.16 49.63 -30.84
CA THR A 5 -28.83 50.33 -29.61
C THR A 5 -30.02 50.39 -28.67
N GLY A 6 -29.71 50.35 -27.36
CA GLY A 6 -30.45 50.95 -26.26
C GLY A 6 -31.56 50.09 -25.63
N ASP A 7 -31.82 50.14 -24.33
CA ASP A 7 -31.12 50.72 -23.18
C ASP A 7 -31.85 50.19 -21.92
N ASP A 8 -31.17 50.32 -20.78
CA ASP A 8 -31.69 50.41 -19.41
C ASP A 8 -32.09 49.15 -18.62
N CYS A 9 -31.13 48.71 -17.79
CA CYS A 9 -31.30 48.62 -16.33
C CYS A 9 -29.91 48.77 -15.64
N GLU A 10 -29.55 49.99 -15.22
CA GLU A 10 -28.50 50.29 -14.23
C GLU A 10 -29.02 49.94 -12.81
N PHE A 11 -28.30 49.61 -11.73
CA PHE A 11 -27.01 49.96 -11.10
C PHE A 11 -26.74 48.93 -9.94
N PRO A 12 -25.62 48.95 -9.16
CA PRO A 12 -24.39 49.74 -9.23
C PRO A 12 -23.07 48.93 -9.16
N ILE A 13 -21.99 49.58 -9.63
CA ILE A 13 -20.59 49.21 -9.39
C ILE A 13 -20.20 49.67 -7.97
N GLN A 14 -19.68 48.76 -7.14
CA GLN A 14 -18.88 49.11 -5.95
C GLN A 14 -17.48 48.48 -6.03
N SER A 15 -16.50 49.38 -5.99
CA SER A 15 -15.10 49.25 -5.59
C SER A 15 -14.49 47.87 -5.39
N VAL A 16 -13.50 47.60 -6.25
CA VAL A 16 -12.42 46.61 -6.09
C VAL A 16 -11.75 46.76 -4.72
N THR A 17 -11.82 45.72 -3.91
CA THR A 17 -11.02 45.58 -2.68
C THR A 17 -10.11 44.35 -2.84
N LYS A 18 -8.82 44.53 -2.55
CA LYS A 18 -7.78 43.50 -2.57
C LYS A 18 -8.22 42.24 -1.80
N PHE A 19 -8.23 41.08 -2.47
CA PHE A 19 -8.35 39.78 -1.81
C PHE A 19 -6.97 39.35 -1.29
N THR A 20 -6.78 39.49 0.02
CA THR A 20 -5.83 38.69 0.79
C THR A 20 -6.40 37.29 1.01
N SER A 21 -5.53 36.29 1.02
CA SER A 21 -5.83 34.87 1.23
C SER A 21 -6.73 34.62 2.44
N THR A 22 -7.93 34.09 2.22
CA THR A 22 -8.74 33.44 3.26
C THR A 22 -9.51 32.27 2.66
N SER A 23 -9.23 31.07 3.14
CA SER A 23 -10.03 29.86 2.95
C SER A 23 -11.32 29.98 3.76
N GLU A 24 -12.48 29.88 3.13
CA GLU A 24 -13.76 29.66 3.80
C GLU A 24 -14.35 28.31 3.36
N ILE A 25 -14.57 27.41 4.32
CA ILE A 25 -15.43 26.22 4.19
C ILE A 25 -16.45 26.30 5.34
N ILE A 26 -17.73 26.22 5.02
CA ILE A 26 -18.84 26.28 5.99
C ILE A 26 -19.09 24.86 6.55
N GLY A 27 -18.98 24.69 7.86
CA GLY A 27 -19.43 23.47 8.57
C GLY A 27 -18.60 23.15 9.82
N SER A 28 -19.26 22.98 10.97
CA SER A 28 -18.66 22.84 12.30
C SER A 28 -17.88 21.52 12.51
N SER A 29 -16.61 21.50 12.09
CA SER A 29 -15.57 20.52 12.49
C SER A 29 -14.14 21.12 12.38
N HIS A 30 -14.04 22.44 12.54
CA HIS A 30 -12.92 23.24 12.02
C HIS A 30 -11.60 23.20 12.82
N SER A 31 -11.56 22.64 14.04
CA SER A 31 -10.34 22.72 14.87
C SER A 31 -9.40 21.51 14.78
N GLN A 32 -9.87 20.35 14.29
CA GLN A 32 -9.06 19.12 14.21
C GLN A 32 -8.43 18.92 12.81
N PHE A 33 -9.16 19.26 11.73
CA PHE A 33 -8.63 19.13 10.37
C PHE A 33 -7.53 20.14 10.02
N THR A 34 -7.54 21.31 10.65
CA THR A 34 -6.55 22.37 10.41
C THR A 34 -5.19 22.06 11.04
N SER A 35 -5.15 21.35 12.18
CA SER A 35 -3.88 20.94 12.80
C SER A 35 -3.19 19.81 12.05
N ASP A 36 -3.96 18.88 11.48
CA ASP A 36 -3.40 17.73 10.75
C ASP A 36 -2.83 18.16 9.39
N GLN A 37 -3.51 19.08 8.67
CA GLN A 37 -3.00 19.68 7.42
C GLN A 37 -1.69 20.47 7.59
N GLU A 38 -1.47 21.14 8.71
CA GLU A 38 -0.21 21.86 8.97
C GLU A 38 0.96 20.92 9.30
N SER A 39 0.68 19.70 9.74
CA SER A 39 1.69 18.72 10.18
C SER A 39 2.11 17.73 9.08
N TYR A 40 1.21 17.42 8.15
CA TYR A 40 1.44 16.62 6.95
C TYR A 40 1.46 17.56 5.73
N SER A 41 2.57 18.24 5.45
CA SER A 41 2.70 19.09 4.26
C SER A 41 3.91 18.63 3.44
N PRO A 42 3.71 18.07 2.23
CA PRO A 42 4.82 17.69 1.37
C PRO A 42 5.66 18.93 1.08
N THR A 43 6.99 18.79 1.19
CA THR A 43 7.93 19.88 0.97
C THR A 43 8.96 19.44 -0.04
N PHE A 44 9.10 20.21 -1.12
CA PHE A 44 10.07 19.91 -2.17
C PHE A 44 10.99 21.10 -2.41
N GLU A 45 12.29 20.85 -2.42
CA GLU A 45 13.30 21.82 -2.79
C GLU A 45 13.41 21.89 -4.32
N LYS A 46 12.91 22.98 -4.88
CA LYS A 46 12.96 23.25 -6.32
C LYS A 46 14.36 23.68 -6.76
N LYS A 47 14.90 23.03 -7.78
CA LYS A 47 16.14 23.38 -8.49
C LYS A 47 15.89 23.50 -9.99
N LEU A 48 16.29 24.62 -10.57
CA LEU A 48 16.27 24.81 -12.03
C LEU A 48 17.34 23.93 -12.69
N ILE A 49 16.96 23.19 -13.73
CA ILE A 49 17.88 22.38 -14.55
C ILE A 49 18.19 23.09 -15.86
N GLU A 50 17.17 23.59 -16.52
CA GLU A 50 17.29 24.35 -17.77
C GLU A 50 16.15 25.36 -17.87
N GLU A 51 16.46 26.59 -18.27
CA GLU A 51 15.50 27.66 -18.53
C GLU A 51 15.51 28.07 -20.00
N ASN A 52 14.48 28.82 -20.42
CA ASN A 52 14.39 29.42 -21.75
C ASN A 52 14.48 28.39 -22.89
N ARG A 53 13.96 27.20 -22.66
CA ARG A 53 13.84 26.19 -23.70
C ARG A 53 12.93 26.70 -24.83
N TYR A 54 13.21 26.26 -26.04
CA TYR A 54 12.35 26.55 -27.19
C TYR A 54 10.94 25.98 -26.98
N ASP A 55 10.84 24.79 -26.39
CA ASP A 55 9.61 24.04 -26.18
C ASP A 55 9.76 23.01 -25.02
N GLY A 56 8.70 22.23 -24.76
CA GLY A 56 8.77 21.13 -23.78
C GLY A 56 7.56 20.20 -23.82
N TYR A 57 7.80 18.90 -23.71
CA TYR A 57 6.77 17.87 -23.77
C TYR A 57 7.06 16.62 -22.91
N TRP A 58 8.26 16.06 -23.02
CA TRP A 58 8.62 14.80 -22.35
C TRP A 58 9.80 14.97 -21.40
N ILE A 59 9.72 14.31 -20.25
CA ILE A 59 10.81 14.13 -19.29
C ILE A 59 10.72 12.72 -18.71
N GLU A 60 11.85 12.03 -18.60
CA GLU A 60 11.93 10.66 -18.07
C GLU A 60 13.18 10.49 -17.22
N ALA A 61 13.09 9.70 -16.13
CA ALA A 61 14.25 9.31 -15.34
C ALA A 61 15.06 8.26 -16.10
N PHE A 62 16.36 8.48 -16.25
CA PHE A 62 17.20 7.62 -17.08
C PHE A 62 18.57 7.37 -16.46
N GLN A 63 18.94 6.10 -16.32
CA GLN A 63 20.26 5.70 -15.82
C GLN A 63 21.16 5.31 -16.98
N ILE A 64 22.20 6.12 -17.24
CA ILE A 64 23.13 5.88 -18.35
C ILE A 64 23.98 4.62 -18.15
N ASN A 65 24.38 4.34 -16.91
CA ASN A 65 25.06 3.12 -16.47
C ASN A 65 24.96 2.97 -14.94
N LYS A 66 25.27 1.78 -14.43
CA LYS A 66 25.15 1.45 -13.00
C LYS A 66 26.06 2.28 -12.08
N GLN A 67 27.11 2.92 -12.61
CA GLN A 67 28.05 3.71 -11.83
C GLN A 67 27.62 5.17 -11.69
N ASN A 68 26.74 5.64 -12.57
CA ASN A 68 26.29 7.02 -12.61
C ASN A 68 24.95 7.18 -11.87
N PRO A 69 24.76 8.29 -11.14
CA PRO A 69 23.45 8.66 -10.61
C PRO A 69 22.40 8.78 -11.73
N ILE A 70 21.14 8.56 -11.38
CA ILE A 70 20.01 8.66 -12.31
C ILE A 70 19.93 10.10 -12.83
N GLY A 71 19.95 10.27 -14.16
CA GLY A 71 19.76 11.56 -14.81
C GLY A 71 18.37 11.70 -15.41
N LEU A 72 18.21 12.65 -16.33
CA LEU A 72 16.95 12.86 -17.04
C LEU A 72 17.16 12.80 -18.55
N VAL A 73 16.19 12.29 -19.29
CA VAL A 73 16.06 12.54 -20.74
C VAL A 73 14.89 13.50 -20.94
N GLY A 74 15.12 14.60 -21.66
CA GLY A 74 14.11 15.64 -21.86
C GLY A 74 14.12 16.21 -23.28
N PHE A 75 12.93 16.50 -23.80
CA PHE A 75 12.73 17.07 -25.13
C PHE A 75 11.34 17.71 -25.28
N GLY A 76 11.18 18.52 -26.32
CA GLY A 76 9.88 18.97 -26.80
C GLY A 76 9.60 18.50 -28.22
N LEU A 77 8.39 18.76 -28.70
CA LEU A 77 7.90 18.27 -29.98
C LEU A 77 8.51 19.03 -31.18
N ASN A 78 8.87 20.30 -31.00
CA ASN A 78 9.29 21.23 -32.05
C ASN A 78 10.81 21.47 -32.12
N SER A 79 11.57 21.31 -31.02
CA SER A 79 13.02 21.64 -30.98
C SER A 79 13.94 20.61 -31.63
N GLU A 80 13.42 19.46 -32.05
CA GLU A 80 14.12 18.27 -32.59
C GLU A 80 15.17 17.64 -31.67
N ASP A 81 15.73 18.38 -30.72
CA ASP A 81 16.85 17.98 -29.90
C ASP A 81 16.42 17.12 -28.71
N ILE A 82 16.96 15.91 -28.64
CA ILE A 82 16.85 15.01 -27.50
C ILE A 82 18.07 15.18 -26.62
N HIS A 83 17.86 15.57 -25.37
CA HIS A 83 18.94 15.83 -24.42
C HIS A 83 18.91 14.85 -23.25
N PHE A 84 20.09 14.41 -22.83
CA PHE A 84 20.32 13.83 -21.51
C PHE A 84 20.88 14.90 -20.57
N TYR A 85 20.29 15.03 -19.39
CA TYR A 85 20.70 15.94 -18.33
C TYR A 85 21.32 15.12 -17.22
N SER A 86 22.61 15.35 -16.96
CA SER A 86 23.30 14.71 -15.84
C SER A 86 22.71 15.15 -14.51
N ASN A 87 22.67 14.24 -13.54
CA ASN A 87 22.13 14.51 -12.22
C ASN A 87 22.83 15.71 -11.53
N PRO A 88 22.08 16.74 -11.09
CA PRO A 88 22.66 17.97 -10.55
C PRO A 88 23.14 17.87 -9.10
N SER A 89 22.86 16.78 -8.38
CA SER A 89 23.30 16.58 -6.98
C SER A 89 24.78 16.18 -6.89
N THR A 90 25.39 15.73 -8.00
CA THR A 90 26.74 15.18 -8.03
C THR A 90 27.73 15.93 -8.93
N THR A 91 27.26 16.88 -9.75
CA THR A 91 28.10 17.63 -10.67
C THR A 91 28.40 19.05 -10.19
N ILE A 92 29.64 19.51 -10.37
CA ILE A 92 30.07 20.91 -10.12
C ILE A 92 29.31 21.89 -11.05
N GLN A 93 28.82 21.40 -12.19
CA GLN A 93 27.87 22.10 -13.07
C GLN A 93 26.52 21.37 -13.05
N PRO A 94 25.51 21.89 -12.34
CA PRO A 94 24.17 21.28 -12.32
C PRO A 94 23.61 21.14 -13.74
N GLY A 95 23.10 19.97 -14.11
CA GLY A 95 22.27 19.83 -15.30
C GLY A 95 22.98 20.01 -16.64
N LYS A 96 24.24 19.54 -16.81
CA LYS A 96 24.90 19.52 -18.13
C LYS A 96 24.01 18.77 -19.13
N ALA A 97 23.41 19.52 -20.05
CA ALA A 97 22.67 18.97 -21.17
C ALA A 97 23.65 18.39 -22.19
N THR A 98 23.47 17.11 -22.52
CA THR A 98 24.21 16.40 -23.55
C THR A 98 23.22 16.05 -24.65
N LEU A 99 23.42 16.60 -25.85
CA LEU A 99 22.61 16.25 -27.01
C LEU A 99 22.86 14.78 -27.37
N ILE A 100 21.85 13.92 -27.26
CA ILE A 100 21.98 12.50 -27.57
C ILE A 100 21.49 12.16 -28.98
N GLN A 101 20.48 12.86 -29.50
CA GLN A 101 19.99 12.69 -30.87
C GLN A 101 19.17 13.90 -31.34
N LYS A 102 18.97 14.03 -32.66
CA LYS A 102 18.01 14.95 -33.28
C LYS A 102 16.92 14.17 -34.01
N LEU A 103 15.67 14.36 -33.63
CA LEU A 103 14.51 13.69 -34.20
C LEU A 103 13.42 14.74 -34.45
N ASN A 104 12.93 14.87 -35.68
CA ASN A 104 11.80 15.75 -35.97
C ASN A 104 10.53 15.23 -35.29
N GLY A 105 9.80 16.05 -34.55
CA GLY A 105 8.51 15.69 -33.96
C GLY A 105 8.53 14.49 -33.02
N PRO A 106 9.42 14.41 -32.00
CA PRO A 106 9.45 13.32 -31.05
C PRO A 106 8.28 13.44 -30.07
N VAL A 107 7.69 12.31 -29.66
CA VAL A 107 6.50 12.32 -28.78
C VAL A 107 6.69 11.39 -27.59
N GLY A 108 6.46 10.09 -27.77
CA GLY A 108 6.55 9.10 -26.71
C GLY A 108 7.89 8.38 -26.69
N MET A 109 8.41 8.12 -25.50
CA MET A 109 9.57 7.22 -25.30
C MET A 109 9.32 6.18 -24.22
N ASP A 110 10.13 5.12 -24.25
CA ASP A 110 10.32 4.15 -23.18
C ASP A 110 11.78 3.68 -23.19
N GLN A 111 12.18 2.81 -22.26
CA GLN A 111 13.57 2.35 -22.14
C GLN A 111 13.67 0.86 -21.79
N ALA A 112 14.66 0.17 -22.36
CA ALA A 112 14.99 -1.21 -22.05
C ALA A 112 16.41 -1.55 -22.51
N ASP A 113 17.03 -2.57 -21.91
CA ASP A 113 18.33 -3.11 -22.33
C ASP A 113 18.17 -3.97 -23.60
N ILE A 114 18.03 -3.32 -24.76
CA ILE A 114 17.80 -3.98 -26.05
C ILE A 114 19.01 -4.82 -26.45
N THR A 115 20.21 -4.34 -26.15
CA THR A 115 21.47 -5.03 -26.48
C THR A 115 21.84 -6.15 -25.52
N GLY A 116 21.23 -6.23 -24.33
CA GLY A 116 21.56 -7.20 -23.29
C GLY A 116 22.90 -6.93 -22.58
N ASN A 117 23.38 -5.69 -22.63
CA ASN A 117 24.70 -5.29 -22.10
C ASN A 117 24.62 -4.77 -20.65
N GLY A 118 23.42 -4.73 -20.06
CA GLY A 118 23.17 -4.30 -18.69
C GLY A 118 22.94 -2.80 -18.51
N VAL A 119 22.79 -2.03 -19.59
CA VAL A 119 22.33 -0.63 -19.56
C VAL A 119 21.14 -0.44 -20.49
N ASN A 120 20.25 0.49 -20.15
CA ASN A 120 19.06 0.73 -20.96
C ASN A 120 19.40 1.52 -22.24
N ASP A 121 18.78 1.14 -23.34
CA ASP A 121 18.63 1.89 -24.58
C ASP A 121 17.32 2.69 -24.56
N ILE A 122 17.23 3.75 -25.36
CA ILE A 122 15.99 4.55 -25.48
C ILE A 122 15.20 4.07 -26.68
N ILE A 123 13.91 3.77 -26.51
CA ILE A 123 12.97 3.53 -27.60
C ILE A 123 12.13 4.80 -27.72
N ILE A 124 12.02 5.39 -28.90
CA ILE A 124 11.35 6.69 -29.09
C ILE A 124 10.59 6.74 -30.41
N CYS A 125 9.39 7.33 -30.38
CA CYS A 125 8.62 7.62 -31.58
C CYS A 125 8.79 9.08 -32.02
N PHE A 126 8.86 9.29 -33.33
CA PHE A 126 9.12 10.59 -33.94
C PHE A 126 8.47 10.74 -35.32
N GLN A 127 8.68 11.89 -35.94
CA GLN A 127 8.04 12.35 -37.16
C GLN A 127 6.52 12.33 -37.00
N TYR A 128 6.03 12.86 -35.88
CA TYR A 128 4.61 12.82 -35.55
C TYR A 128 3.75 13.73 -36.45
N GLY A 129 4.27 14.91 -36.80
CA GLY A 129 3.51 16.05 -37.33
C GLY A 129 3.35 17.14 -36.27
N ASN A 130 2.49 18.12 -36.50
CA ASN A 130 2.32 19.26 -35.58
C ASN A 130 1.28 18.99 -34.49
N THR A 131 0.19 18.31 -34.84
CA THR A 131 -0.93 17.99 -33.94
C THR A 131 -1.53 16.63 -34.31
N MET A 132 -2.44 16.10 -33.51
CA MET A 132 -3.16 14.87 -33.88
C MET A 132 -3.97 15.02 -35.19
N LEU A 133 -4.43 16.23 -35.51
CA LEU A 133 -5.16 16.54 -36.73
C LEU A 133 -4.23 16.77 -37.93
N ASP A 134 -3.01 17.24 -37.67
CA ASP A 134 -1.96 17.53 -38.66
C ASP A 134 -0.76 16.59 -38.45
N SER A 135 -1.06 15.30 -38.38
CA SER A 135 -0.04 14.26 -38.28
C SER A 135 0.60 13.99 -39.63
N ASP A 136 1.84 13.51 -39.65
CA ASP A 136 2.51 13.11 -40.89
C ASP A 136 2.04 11.70 -41.31
N PRO A 137 1.39 11.52 -42.47
CA PRO A 137 0.94 10.21 -42.96
C PRO A 137 2.07 9.17 -43.08
N GLU A 138 3.29 9.59 -43.42
CA GLU A 138 4.48 8.74 -43.55
C GLU A 138 5.34 8.73 -42.27
N GLY A 139 4.84 9.40 -41.24
CA GLY A 139 5.49 9.58 -39.95
C GLY A 139 5.14 8.52 -38.91
N GLY A 140 5.23 8.92 -37.65
CA GLY A 140 5.03 8.06 -36.47
C GLY A 140 5.99 6.88 -36.46
N LYS A 141 7.25 7.15 -36.80
CA LYS A 141 8.34 6.18 -36.84
C LYS A 141 8.81 5.86 -35.42
N ILE A 142 9.27 4.65 -35.20
CA ILE A 142 9.88 4.19 -33.96
C ILE A 142 11.33 3.81 -34.26
N VAL A 143 12.24 4.28 -33.41
CA VAL A 143 13.65 3.87 -33.38
C VAL A 143 14.04 3.47 -31.97
N TRP A 144 15.09 2.66 -31.84
CA TRP A 144 15.85 2.57 -30.61
C TRP A 144 17.21 3.26 -30.78
N LEU A 145 17.63 3.97 -29.73
CA LEU A 145 18.89 4.70 -29.64
C LEU A 145 19.84 3.90 -28.76
N GLU A 146 20.92 3.43 -29.36
CA GLU A 146 21.94 2.61 -28.69
C GLU A 146 22.70 3.43 -27.65
N ASN A 147 22.64 3.01 -26.39
CA ASN A 147 23.33 3.64 -25.29
C ASN A 147 24.85 3.37 -25.38
N PRO A 148 25.70 4.40 -25.59
CA PRO A 148 27.15 4.23 -25.72
C PRO A 148 27.87 4.08 -24.37
N GLY A 149 27.13 3.99 -23.26
CA GLY A 149 27.66 3.88 -21.91
C GLY A 149 28.41 5.13 -21.47
N GLN A 150 29.72 5.01 -21.24
CA GLN A 150 30.54 6.13 -20.76
C GLN A 150 30.84 7.18 -21.84
N ASP A 151 30.61 6.85 -23.12
CA ASP A 151 30.94 7.71 -24.26
C ASP A 151 29.77 8.61 -24.70
N ILE A 152 28.87 8.93 -23.77
CA ILE A 152 27.62 9.67 -24.02
C ILE A 152 27.80 11.02 -24.73
N ASP A 153 28.90 11.73 -24.49
CA ASP A 153 29.15 13.06 -25.04
C ASP A 153 30.09 13.09 -26.25
N LYS A 154 30.51 11.91 -26.75
CA LYS A 154 31.43 11.83 -27.90
C LYS A 154 30.72 11.92 -29.25
N ASN A 155 29.55 11.28 -29.39
CA ASN A 155 28.78 11.22 -30.64
C ASN A 155 27.28 11.16 -30.33
N LEU A 156 26.46 11.52 -31.32
CA LEU A 156 25.04 11.21 -31.28
C LEU A 156 24.85 9.69 -31.20
N TRP A 157 23.85 9.26 -30.43
CA TRP A 157 23.55 7.86 -30.21
C TRP A 157 23.10 7.22 -31.51
N LYS A 158 23.55 5.99 -31.75
CA LYS A 158 23.25 5.29 -32.99
C LYS A 158 21.77 4.93 -33.03
N MET A 159 21.10 5.35 -34.11
CA MET A 159 19.69 5.04 -34.35
C MET A 159 19.54 3.72 -35.09
N HIS A 160 18.57 2.93 -34.66
CA HIS A 160 18.18 1.67 -35.29
C HIS A 160 16.66 1.66 -35.48
N TYR A 161 16.20 1.40 -36.71
CA TYR A 161 14.78 1.48 -37.04
C TYR A 161 13.99 0.28 -36.50
N VAL A 162 12.82 0.55 -35.94
CA VAL A 162 11.89 -0.47 -35.43
C VAL A 162 10.69 -0.64 -36.36
N GLY A 163 10.03 0.46 -36.74
CA GLY A 163 8.80 0.41 -37.53
C GLY A 163 8.04 1.73 -37.51
N ARG A 164 6.77 1.74 -37.91
CA ARG A 164 5.93 2.95 -37.84
C ARG A 164 4.43 2.68 -37.77
N SER A 165 3.68 3.68 -37.32
CA SER A 165 2.28 3.88 -37.65
C SER A 165 1.97 5.38 -37.58
N THR A 166 1.13 5.89 -38.48
CA THR A 166 0.72 7.31 -38.49
C THR A 166 0.26 7.74 -37.10
N ALA A 167 0.65 8.95 -36.68
CA ALA A 167 0.33 9.54 -35.39
C ALA A 167 0.70 8.68 -34.15
N MET A 168 1.79 7.88 -34.24
CA MET A 168 2.39 7.20 -33.08
C MET A 168 2.63 8.17 -31.92
N HIS A 169 2.06 7.91 -30.75
CA HIS A 169 1.95 8.89 -29.67
C HIS A 169 2.46 8.38 -28.31
N ARG A 170 2.23 7.10 -28.00
CA ARG A 170 2.81 6.40 -26.85
C ARG A 170 3.44 5.08 -27.29
N ILE A 171 4.43 4.64 -26.53
CA ILE A 171 5.06 3.34 -26.69
C ILE A 171 5.26 2.71 -25.31
N LYS A 172 5.18 1.37 -25.25
CA LYS A 172 5.56 0.60 -24.07
C LYS A 172 6.41 -0.60 -24.44
N VAL A 173 7.57 -0.75 -23.81
CA VAL A 173 8.45 -1.91 -23.98
C VAL A 173 8.25 -2.89 -22.83
N GLY A 174 8.28 -4.19 -23.14
CA GLY A 174 8.08 -5.24 -22.15
C GLY A 174 8.00 -6.64 -22.74
N HIS A 175 7.42 -7.53 -21.96
CA HIS A 175 7.22 -8.95 -22.26
C HIS A 175 5.72 -9.27 -22.25
N PHE A 176 5.04 -9.04 -23.36
CA PHE A 176 3.57 -9.08 -23.41
C PHE A 176 3.01 -10.44 -23.82
N THR A 177 3.69 -11.15 -24.73
CA THR A 177 3.26 -12.47 -25.21
C THR A 177 4.26 -13.58 -24.88
N GLN A 178 5.47 -13.21 -24.46
CA GLN A 178 6.58 -14.11 -24.10
C GLN A 178 7.64 -13.38 -23.28
N THR A 179 8.58 -14.12 -22.68
CA THR A 179 9.55 -13.62 -21.68
C THR A 179 11.02 -13.62 -22.11
N LYS A 180 11.32 -13.96 -23.37
CA LYS A 180 12.68 -14.17 -23.88
C LYS A 180 13.25 -13.00 -24.68
N ARG A 181 12.40 -12.26 -25.39
CA ARG A 181 12.77 -11.15 -26.27
C ARG A 181 11.97 -9.91 -25.90
N TRP A 182 12.50 -8.74 -26.21
CA TRP A 182 11.74 -7.50 -26.02
C TRP A 182 10.61 -7.39 -27.04
N GLU A 183 9.50 -6.84 -26.59
CA GLU A 183 8.36 -6.47 -27.41
C GLU A 183 8.02 -5.01 -27.16
N ILE A 184 7.56 -4.31 -28.21
CA ILE A 184 7.17 -2.90 -28.14
C ILE A 184 5.71 -2.80 -28.58
N LEU A 185 4.86 -2.30 -27.69
CA LEU A 185 3.51 -1.88 -28.04
C LEU A 185 3.54 -0.43 -28.56
N GLY A 186 3.13 -0.24 -29.81
CA GLY A 186 2.90 1.06 -30.42
C GLY A 186 1.45 1.49 -30.27
N LEU A 187 1.26 2.71 -29.75
CA LEU A 187 -0.05 3.29 -29.40
C LEU A 187 -0.23 4.66 -30.08
N PRO A 188 -0.77 4.69 -31.31
CA PRO A 188 -1.15 5.92 -31.99
C PRO A 188 -2.35 6.60 -31.33
N ILE A 189 -2.40 7.93 -31.40
CA ILE A 189 -3.55 8.71 -30.89
C ILE A 189 -4.63 8.91 -31.96
N ALA A 190 -4.25 8.92 -33.24
CA ALA A 190 -5.15 9.04 -34.39
C ALA A 190 -4.77 8.01 -35.46
N SER A 191 -5.73 7.59 -36.28
CA SER A 191 -5.46 6.62 -37.35
C SER A 191 -4.87 7.27 -38.61
N LYS A 192 -5.22 8.54 -38.85
CA LYS A 192 -4.75 9.37 -39.96
C LYS A 192 -5.03 10.86 -39.67
N PRO A 193 -4.45 11.79 -40.45
CA PRO A 193 -4.69 13.22 -40.25
C PRO A 193 -6.17 13.58 -40.41
N TYR A 194 -6.61 14.56 -39.64
CA TYR A 194 -7.99 15.06 -39.58
C TYR A 194 -9.07 14.00 -39.24
N ASP A 195 -8.69 12.86 -38.66
CA ASP A 195 -9.61 11.80 -38.25
C ASP A 195 -9.49 11.47 -36.75
N LEU A 196 -10.45 11.97 -35.98
CA LEU A 196 -10.60 11.66 -34.56
C LEU A 196 -11.74 10.68 -34.28
N LEU A 197 -12.34 10.08 -35.31
CA LEU A 197 -13.53 9.24 -35.20
C LEU A 197 -13.23 7.76 -35.46
N SER A 198 -12.24 7.45 -36.27
CA SER A 198 -11.84 6.07 -36.55
C SER A 198 -11.00 5.48 -35.44
N ALA A 199 -11.19 4.19 -35.16
CA ALA A 199 -10.37 3.45 -34.22
C ALA A 199 -8.90 3.43 -34.66
N VAL A 200 -8.00 3.40 -33.68
CA VAL A 200 -6.55 3.43 -33.89
C VAL A 200 -5.96 2.01 -33.83
N PRO A 201 -4.92 1.71 -34.61
CA PRO A 201 -4.25 0.41 -34.53
C PRO A 201 -3.36 0.34 -33.29
N VAL A 202 -3.50 -0.72 -32.49
CA VAL A 202 -2.51 -1.10 -31.48
C VAL A 202 -1.57 -2.12 -32.12
N LEU A 203 -0.27 -1.82 -32.14
CA LEU A 203 0.74 -2.63 -32.83
C LEU A 203 1.69 -3.29 -31.82
N LEU A 204 2.09 -4.53 -32.08
CA LEU A 204 3.11 -5.24 -31.31
C LEU A 204 4.32 -5.54 -32.22
N PHE A 205 5.43 -4.85 -31.98
CA PHE A 205 6.72 -5.09 -32.62
C PHE A 205 7.54 -6.08 -31.77
N ARG A 206 8.26 -6.99 -32.42
CA ARG A 206 9.07 -8.02 -31.74
C ARG A 206 10.53 -7.88 -32.09
N GLN A 207 11.40 -7.95 -31.08
CA GLN A 207 12.83 -7.89 -31.27
C GLN A 207 13.30 -9.02 -32.21
N PRO A 208 13.99 -8.69 -33.33
CA PRO A 208 14.57 -9.68 -34.23
C PRO A 208 15.85 -10.27 -33.61
N ASP A 209 16.32 -11.38 -34.19
CA ASP A 209 17.56 -12.02 -33.72
C ASP A 209 18.81 -11.16 -34.03
N ASP A 210 18.82 -10.44 -35.15
CA ASP A 210 19.85 -9.45 -35.50
C ASP A 210 19.31 -8.02 -35.35
N ILE A 211 19.42 -7.47 -34.15
CA ILE A 211 18.94 -6.13 -33.83
C ILE A 211 19.72 -5.00 -34.51
N PHE A 212 20.97 -5.23 -34.90
CA PHE A 212 21.85 -4.17 -35.41
C PHE A 212 21.74 -3.97 -36.92
N ASN A 213 21.29 -4.99 -37.66
CA ASN A 213 21.12 -4.93 -39.12
C ASN A 213 19.67 -5.11 -39.57
N ALA A 214 18.71 -5.18 -38.63
CA ALA A 214 17.30 -5.25 -38.97
C ALA A 214 16.85 -4.00 -39.74
N THR A 215 16.22 -4.20 -40.89
CA THR A 215 15.61 -3.10 -41.65
C THR A 215 14.31 -2.61 -41.02
N GLU A 216 13.58 -3.50 -40.35
CA GLU A 216 12.36 -3.25 -39.58
C GLU A 216 12.14 -4.45 -38.63
N TRP A 217 11.50 -4.22 -37.48
CA TRP A 217 11.11 -5.30 -36.57
C TRP A 217 9.85 -5.99 -37.07
N PRO A 218 9.74 -7.34 -36.97
CA PRO A 218 8.48 -8.04 -37.21
C PRO A 218 7.37 -7.49 -36.32
N PHE A 219 6.20 -7.21 -36.90
CA PHE A 219 5.08 -6.66 -36.14
C PHE A 219 3.73 -7.27 -36.55
N GLU A 220 2.75 -7.11 -35.67
CA GLU A 220 1.34 -7.39 -35.95
C GLU A 220 0.45 -6.29 -35.37
N ILE A 221 -0.73 -6.09 -35.97
CA ILE A 221 -1.78 -5.22 -35.42
C ILE A 221 -2.65 -6.09 -34.52
N ILE A 222 -2.61 -5.85 -33.20
CA ILE A 222 -3.31 -6.66 -32.20
C ILE A 222 -4.75 -6.17 -31.95
N ASN A 223 -5.04 -4.92 -32.30
CA ASN A 223 -6.38 -4.33 -32.29
C ASN A 223 -6.45 -3.19 -33.32
N GLN A 224 -7.57 -3.00 -34.00
CA GLN A 224 -7.81 -1.83 -34.87
C GLN A 224 -9.29 -1.40 -34.89
N GLU A 225 -10.09 -1.89 -33.95
CA GLU A 225 -11.54 -1.74 -33.99
C GLU A 225 -12.11 -1.09 -32.73
N PHE A 226 -11.35 -1.07 -31.63
CA PHE A 226 -11.88 -0.73 -30.32
C PHE A 226 -11.46 0.66 -29.84
N PHE A 227 -10.15 0.93 -29.82
CA PHE A 227 -9.63 2.13 -29.17
C PHE A 227 -9.71 3.39 -30.04
N HIS A 228 -10.01 4.52 -29.43
CA HIS A 228 -9.89 5.85 -30.02
C HIS A 228 -9.13 6.79 -29.08
N LEU A 229 -8.32 7.70 -29.64
CA LEU A 229 -7.60 8.72 -28.86
C LEU A 229 -6.80 8.15 -27.69
N ILE A 230 -5.97 7.12 -27.92
CA ILE A 230 -5.09 6.60 -26.88
C ILE A 230 -4.08 7.69 -26.50
N HIS A 231 -4.19 8.21 -25.28
CA HIS A 231 -3.35 9.31 -24.81
C HIS A 231 -2.29 8.84 -23.81
N ASP A 232 -2.58 7.79 -23.04
CA ASP A 232 -1.63 7.21 -22.10
C ASP A 232 -1.86 5.71 -21.88
N ALA A 233 -0.82 5.04 -21.36
CA ALA A 233 -0.94 3.66 -20.94
C ALA A 233 0.05 3.35 -19.82
N LYS A 234 -0.41 2.59 -18.82
CA LYS A 234 0.43 2.09 -17.71
C LYS A 234 0.72 0.61 -17.90
N ARG A 235 2.00 0.27 -18.04
CA ARG A 235 2.48 -1.13 -17.99
C ARG A 235 2.53 -1.59 -16.53
N PHE A 236 2.04 -2.79 -16.27
CA PHE A 236 2.23 -3.47 -14.99
C PHE A 236 2.42 -4.97 -15.22
N ASN A 237 3.11 -5.62 -14.30
CA ASN A 237 3.32 -7.06 -14.37
C ASN A 237 2.15 -7.79 -13.70
N ASN A 238 1.62 -8.83 -14.35
CA ASN A 238 0.64 -9.72 -13.74
C ASN A 238 0.96 -11.17 -14.14
N ASN A 239 1.57 -11.91 -13.20
CA ASN A 239 2.23 -13.20 -13.44
C ASN A 239 3.52 -13.02 -14.27
N GLN A 240 3.77 -13.88 -15.26
CA GLN A 240 5.01 -13.85 -16.05
C GLN A 240 4.99 -12.86 -17.21
N LEU A 241 3.84 -12.27 -17.53
CA LEU A 241 3.67 -11.36 -18.67
C LEU A 241 3.28 -9.96 -18.19
N ASP A 242 3.68 -8.98 -18.99
CA ASP A 242 3.31 -7.60 -18.83
C ASP A 242 1.93 -7.33 -19.44
N ASN A 243 1.19 -6.45 -18.78
CA ASN A 243 -0.15 -6.02 -19.13
C ASN A 243 -0.20 -4.49 -19.24
N LEU A 244 -1.21 -3.96 -19.92
CA LEU A 244 -1.45 -2.53 -20.03
C LEU A 244 -2.81 -2.14 -19.48
N LEU A 245 -2.85 -1.07 -18.69
CA LEU A 245 -4.02 -0.20 -18.63
C LEU A 245 -3.90 0.85 -19.72
N VAL A 246 -4.95 1.03 -20.52
CA VAL A 246 -5.00 1.97 -21.63
C VAL A 246 -6.01 3.07 -21.30
N ALA A 247 -5.55 4.33 -21.27
CA ALA A 247 -6.39 5.52 -21.16
C ALA A 247 -6.71 6.06 -22.55
N SER A 248 -8.00 6.05 -22.88
CA SER A 248 -8.52 6.33 -24.21
C SER A 248 -9.90 6.98 -24.11
N ARG A 249 -10.51 7.27 -25.26
CA ARG A 249 -11.90 7.74 -25.33
C ARG A 249 -12.90 6.74 -24.73
N GLU A 250 -12.58 5.45 -24.76
CA GLU A 250 -13.36 4.37 -24.14
C GLU A 250 -13.19 4.32 -22.61
N GLY A 251 -12.50 5.30 -22.01
CA GLY A 251 -12.15 5.31 -20.60
C GLY A 251 -10.87 4.51 -20.33
N ILE A 252 -10.90 3.72 -19.25
CA ILE A 252 -9.79 2.84 -18.85
C ILE A 252 -10.14 1.40 -19.22
N ASN A 253 -9.22 0.75 -19.93
CA ASN A 253 -9.37 -0.65 -20.31
C ASN A 253 -8.07 -1.42 -20.04
N TRP A 254 -8.20 -2.65 -19.57
CA TRP A 254 -7.09 -3.56 -19.34
C TRP A 254 -6.86 -4.43 -20.58
N LEU A 255 -5.74 -4.20 -21.26
CA LEU A 255 -5.27 -4.95 -22.41
C LEU A 255 -4.20 -5.96 -21.97
N TYR A 256 -4.41 -7.25 -22.27
CA TYR A 256 -3.44 -8.30 -21.95
C TYR A 256 -3.52 -9.48 -22.92
N PHE A 257 -2.43 -10.26 -22.98
CA PHE A 257 -2.40 -11.52 -23.73
C PHE A 257 -2.84 -12.69 -22.84
N ASN A 258 -3.98 -13.30 -23.18
CA ASN A 258 -4.46 -14.48 -22.48
C ASN A 258 -3.68 -15.72 -22.97
N SER A 259 -2.71 -16.17 -22.17
CA SER A 259 -1.83 -17.30 -22.53
C SER A 259 -2.59 -18.62 -22.74
N SER A 260 -3.69 -18.85 -22.02
CA SER A 260 -4.50 -20.06 -22.15
C SER A 260 -5.27 -20.10 -23.46
N LEU A 261 -5.80 -18.95 -23.90
CA LEU A 261 -6.56 -18.80 -25.13
C LEU A 261 -5.69 -18.41 -26.33
N LYS A 262 -4.43 -18.04 -26.09
CA LYS A 262 -3.46 -17.53 -27.08
C LYS A 262 -4.01 -16.34 -27.88
N GLN A 263 -4.70 -15.42 -27.21
CA GLN A 263 -5.32 -14.26 -27.85
C GLN A 263 -5.23 -13.02 -26.94
N TRP A 264 -5.25 -11.85 -27.57
CA TRP A 264 -5.39 -10.58 -26.87
C TRP A 264 -6.80 -10.40 -26.31
N THR A 265 -6.91 -9.88 -25.10
CA THR A 265 -8.16 -9.61 -24.40
C THR A 265 -8.17 -8.17 -23.94
N ILE A 266 -9.34 -7.52 -24.05
CA ILE A 266 -9.61 -6.18 -23.54
C ILE A 266 -10.72 -6.30 -22.50
N GLU A 267 -10.44 -5.91 -21.28
CA GLU A 267 -11.41 -5.85 -20.19
C GLU A 267 -11.70 -4.39 -19.84
N HIS A 268 -12.97 -4.01 -19.85
CA HIS A 268 -13.38 -2.66 -19.50
C HIS A 268 -13.32 -2.45 -17.99
N ILE A 269 -12.74 -1.31 -17.57
CA ILE A 269 -12.58 -0.96 -16.16
C ILE A 269 -13.53 0.18 -15.75
N GLY A 270 -13.59 1.24 -16.56
CA GLY A 270 -14.50 2.34 -16.30
C GLY A 270 -14.54 3.36 -17.43
N ASP A 271 -15.69 4.01 -17.58
CA ASP A 271 -16.02 4.86 -18.72
C ASP A 271 -15.28 6.21 -18.75
N GLY A 272 -14.66 6.66 -17.67
CA GLY A 272 -14.06 7.99 -17.61
C GLY A 272 -15.06 9.13 -17.54
N GLU A 273 -14.63 10.32 -17.97
CA GLU A 273 -15.45 11.52 -17.99
C GLU A 273 -16.43 11.50 -19.18
N GLN A 274 -17.72 11.68 -18.91
CA GLN A 274 -18.78 11.57 -19.92
C GLN A 274 -19.68 12.80 -20.00
N GLU A 275 -19.70 13.65 -18.97
CA GLU A 275 -20.70 14.72 -18.82
C GLU A 275 -20.39 15.89 -19.76
N GLN A 276 -19.11 16.18 -20.00
CA GLN A 276 -18.67 17.28 -20.85
C GLN A 276 -18.66 16.95 -22.35
N LYS A 277 -18.99 15.71 -22.75
CA LYS A 277 -18.88 15.18 -24.12
C LYS A 277 -19.55 16.06 -25.18
N GLN A 278 -20.73 16.60 -24.89
CA GLN A 278 -21.48 17.44 -25.83
C GLN A 278 -20.79 18.79 -26.10
N GLN A 279 -20.02 19.29 -25.12
CA GLN A 279 -19.33 20.57 -25.20
C GLN A 279 -17.92 20.43 -25.79
N THR A 280 -17.18 19.38 -25.42
CA THR A 280 -15.75 19.28 -25.72
C THR A 280 -15.41 18.30 -26.84
N THR A 281 -16.33 17.41 -27.22
CA THR A 281 -16.10 16.22 -28.08
C THR A 281 -15.14 15.17 -27.51
N TYR A 282 -14.43 15.49 -26.42
CA TYR A 282 -13.58 14.59 -25.66
C TYR A 282 -14.36 13.98 -24.48
N TYR A 283 -14.14 12.70 -24.25
CA TYR A 283 -14.71 11.90 -23.16
C TYR A 283 -13.78 10.72 -22.90
N GLY A 284 -14.02 9.95 -21.84
CA GLY A 284 -13.12 8.87 -21.42
C GLY A 284 -12.01 9.37 -20.51
N SER A 285 -10.79 8.85 -20.70
CA SER A 285 -9.63 9.12 -19.86
C SER A 285 -8.41 9.48 -20.71
N GLY A 286 -7.62 10.44 -20.24
CA GLY A 286 -6.40 10.92 -20.89
C GLY A 286 -5.10 10.47 -20.21
N GLY A 287 -5.10 10.19 -18.91
CA GLY A 287 -3.92 9.73 -18.17
C GLY A 287 -4.30 8.69 -17.13
N ILE A 288 -3.39 7.77 -16.82
CA ILE A 288 -3.64 6.69 -15.87
C ILE A 288 -2.36 6.24 -15.18
N ASP A 289 -2.43 6.02 -13.86
CA ASP A 289 -1.43 5.25 -13.13
C ASP A 289 -2.07 4.43 -11.99
N ILE A 290 -1.32 3.47 -11.45
CA ILE A 290 -1.75 2.51 -10.42
C ILE A 290 -1.07 2.86 -9.10
N GLY A 291 -1.85 3.00 -8.03
CA GLY A 291 -1.33 3.23 -6.68
C GLY A 291 -1.42 1.98 -5.80
N ARG A 292 -0.31 1.66 -5.13
CA ARG A 292 -0.20 0.69 -4.05
C ARG A 292 -0.74 1.27 -2.75
N VAL A 293 -1.36 0.44 -1.91
CA VAL A 293 -1.60 0.75 -0.49
C VAL A 293 -1.26 -0.49 0.34
N GLY A 294 -0.30 -0.37 1.26
CA GLY A 294 0.29 -1.49 1.98
C GLY A 294 0.74 -2.62 1.04
N ASN A 295 0.20 -3.82 1.24
CA ASN A 295 0.55 -5.01 0.44
C ASN A 295 -0.23 -5.13 -0.87
N ASP A 296 -1.15 -4.21 -1.14
CA ASP A 296 -2.02 -4.24 -2.31
C ASP A 296 -1.46 -3.34 -3.41
N SER A 297 -0.69 -3.93 -4.33
CA SER A 297 -0.02 -3.21 -5.44
C SER A 297 -0.97 -2.63 -6.49
N PHE A 298 -2.28 -2.85 -6.33
CA PHE A 298 -3.31 -2.42 -7.27
C PHE A 298 -4.55 -1.94 -6.47
N ALA A 299 -4.32 -1.10 -5.46
CA ALA A 299 -5.34 -0.66 -4.52
C ALA A 299 -6.29 0.38 -5.14
N TYR A 300 -5.74 1.31 -5.92
CA TYR A 300 -6.50 2.30 -6.68
C TYR A 300 -5.81 2.63 -8.01
N MET A 301 -6.54 3.27 -8.92
CA MET A 301 -5.98 3.85 -10.14
C MET A 301 -6.30 5.34 -10.18
N ALA A 302 -5.29 6.20 -10.35
CA ALA A 302 -5.47 7.64 -10.50
C ALA A 302 -5.56 8.00 -11.99
N ALA A 303 -6.52 8.85 -12.34
CA ALA A 303 -6.82 9.18 -13.73
C ALA A 303 -6.93 10.69 -13.96
N VAL A 304 -6.44 11.11 -15.12
CA VAL A 304 -6.70 12.42 -15.73
C VAL A 304 -7.75 12.22 -16.82
N GLU A 305 -8.82 13.00 -16.81
CA GLU A 305 -9.98 12.76 -17.67
C GLU A 305 -10.56 14.05 -18.29
N PRO A 306 -10.94 14.04 -19.58
CA PRO A 306 -10.56 13.10 -20.66
C PRO A 306 -9.20 13.50 -21.29
N PHE A 307 -9.01 13.33 -22.61
CA PHE A 307 -7.84 13.87 -23.34
C PHE A 307 -7.61 15.36 -23.02
N HIS A 308 -6.40 15.70 -22.57
CA HIS A 308 -6.04 17.04 -22.08
C HIS A 308 -7.10 17.63 -21.15
N GLY A 309 -7.72 16.83 -20.28
CA GLY A 309 -8.92 17.21 -19.56
C GLY A 309 -8.71 18.14 -18.37
N ASN A 310 -9.75 18.28 -17.56
CA ASN A 310 -9.73 19.04 -16.31
C ASN A 310 -10.19 18.23 -15.09
N VAL A 311 -10.62 16.99 -15.28
CA VAL A 311 -11.15 16.16 -14.19
C VAL A 311 -10.05 15.23 -13.70
N ILE A 312 -9.84 15.20 -12.38
CA ILE A 312 -8.99 14.23 -11.70
C ILE A 312 -9.91 13.28 -10.95
N SER A 313 -9.75 11.99 -11.21
CA SER A 313 -10.54 10.95 -10.58
C SER A 313 -9.67 9.80 -10.12
N VAL A 314 -10.23 8.98 -9.24
CA VAL A 314 -9.65 7.71 -8.82
C VAL A 314 -10.66 6.59 -8.99
N TYR A 315 -10.18 5.42 -9.36
CA TYR A 315 -10.95 4.19 -9.43
C TYR A 315 -10.49 3.30 -8.28
N ILE A 316 -11.44 2.92 -7.42
CA ILE A 316 -11.16 2.08 -6.26
C ILE A 316 -11.97 0.80 -6.38
N LYS A 317 -11.32 -0.33 -6.11
CA LYS A 317 -11.96 -1.64 -6.18
C LYS A 317 -13.02 -1.82 -5.10
N ASN A 318 -14.18 -2.30 -5.49
CA ASN A 318 -15.25 -2.67 -4.59
C ASN A 318 -15.00 -4.09 -4.07
N MET A 319 -14.53 -4.18 -2.83
CA MET A 319 -14.18 -5.46 -2.18
C MET A 319 -15.39 -6.29 -1.73
N ASN A 320 -16.63 -5.79 -1.94
CA ASN A 320 -17.86 -6.47 -1.50
C ASN A 320 -18.40 -7.54 -2.48
N ASN A 321 -17.71 -7.80 -3.59
CA ASN A 321 -18.13 -8.79 -4.59
C ASN A 321 -17.17 -9.98 -4.64
N SER A 322 -17.71 -11.16 -4.96
CA SER A 322 -16.93 -12.41 -5.08
C SER A 322 -15.66 -12.23 -5.94
N LEU A 323 -14.60 -12.97 -5.61
CA LEU A 323 -13.28 -13.03 -6.26
C LEU A 323 -13.29 -13.23 -7.80
N LYS A 324 -14.46 -13.38 -8.43
CA LYS A 324 -14.62 -13.62 -9.88
C LYS A 324 -14.93 -12.37 -10.70
N THR A 325 -15.24 -11.20 -10.12
CA THR A 325 -15.38 -9.93 -10.86
C THR A 325 -15.05 -8.74 -9.95
N ILE A 326 -13.83 -8.21 -10.04
CA ILE A 326 -13.47 -6.94 -9.38
C ILE A 326 -14.25 -5.82 -10.07
N GLN A 327 -15.11 -5.12 -9.33
CA GLN A 327 -15.79 -3.92 -9.84
C GLN A 327 -15.05 -2.68 -9.39
N TRP A 328 -14.77 -1.77 -10.32
CA TRP A 328 -14.12 -0.50 -10.04
C TRP A 328 -15.15 0.60 -9.89
N LYS A 329 -15.03 1.41 -8.84
CA LYS A 329 -15.89 2.57 -8.62
C LYS A 329 -15.06 3.85 -8.83
N ARG A 330 -15.53 4.69 -9.75
CA ARG A 330 -14.96 6.02 -10.02
C ARG A 330 -15.39 7.03 -8.96
N TYR A 331 -14.43 7.81 -8.47
CA TYR A 331 -14.63 8.97 -7.61
C TYR A 331 -13.95 10.18 -8.25
N ILE A 332 -14.71 11.25 -8.49
CA ILE A 332 -14.12 12.54 -8.91
C ILE A 332 -13.53 13.20 -7.66
N LEU A 333 -12.26 13.55 -7.73
CA LEU A 333 -11.58 14.28 -6.66
C LEU A 333 -11.63 15.79 -6.93
N ASP A 334 -11.36 16.20 -8.17
CA ASP A 334 -11.23 17.61 -8.52
C ASP A 334 -11.59 17.90 -9.98
N ILE A 335 -12.01 19.14 -10.24
CA ILE A 335 -12.27 19.69 -11.57
C ILE A 335 -11.55 21.04 -11.68
N TYR A 336 -10.53 21.12 -12.55
CA TYR A 336 -9.64 22.27 -12.69
C TYR A 336 -10.06 23.23 -13.80
N GLY A 337 -10.88 24.21 -13.43
CA GLY A 337 -11.38 25.22 -14.37
C GLY A 337 -12.33 24.63 -15.41
N TYR A 338 -12.59 25.39 -16.49
CA TYR A 338 -13.43 24.95 -17.59
C TYR A 338 -12.57 24.61 -18.81
N PRO A 339 -13.00 23.64 -19.65
CA PRO A 339 -12.38 23.40 -20.94
C PRO A 339 -12.35 24.68 -21.79
N ASN A 340 -11.27 24.86 -22.54
CA ASN A 340 -11.11 25.96 -23.47
C ASN A 340 -12.01 25.78 -24.71
N GLN A 341 -11.94 26.71 -25.67
CA GLN A 341 -12.73 26.66 -26.92
C GLN A 341 -12.45 25.44 -27.81
N TYR A 342 -11.36 24.71 -27.56
CA TYR A 342 -10.99 23.46 -28.24
C TYR A 342 -11.37 22.21 -27.45
N GLY A 343 -12.05 22.36 -26.30
CA GLY A 343 -12.49 21.27 -25.45
C GLY A 343 -11.42 20.74 -24.49
N GLU A 344 -10.28 21.43 -24.37
CA GLU A 344 -9.18 20.98 -23.51
C GLU A 344 -9.10 21.76 -22.19
N GLY A 345 -8.76 21.08 -21.11
CA GLY A 345 -8.35 21.62 -19.83
C GLY A 345 -6.83 21.59 -19.58
N PRO A 346 -6.42 21.78 -18.32
CA PRO A 346 -5.03 21.93 -17.93
C PRO A 346 -4.32 20.62 -17.59
N ALA A 347 -5.00 19.48 -17.41
CA ALA A 347 -4.35 18.25 -16.95
C ALA A 347 -3.77 17.44 -18.11
N HIS A 348 -2.54 16.94 -17.96
CA HIS A 348 -1.86 16.18 -19.02
C HIS A 348 -1.35 14.81 -18.56
N TYR A 349 -0.91 14.67 -17.30
CA TYR A 349 -0.25 13.46 -16.82
C TYR A 349 -0.50 13.20 -15.34
N VAL A 350 -0.45 11.93 -14.95
CA VAL A 350 -0.53 11.46 -13.57
C VAL A 350 0.51 10.38 -13.34
N VAL A 351 1.11 10.36 -12.14
CA VAL A 351 2.05 9.32 -11.72
C VAL A 351 1.82 8.96 -10.26
N CYS A 352 1.80 7.68 -9.94
CA CYS A 352 1.70 7.17 -8.57
C CYS A 352 3.08 6.74 -8.07
N ALA A 353 3.41 7.11 -6.84
CA ALA A 353 4.65 6.74 -6.17
C ALA A 353 4.58 7.06 -4.66
N ASP A 354 5.32 6.29 -3.87
CA ASP A 354 5.47 6.42 -2.43
C ASP A 354 6.48 7.54 -2.09
N PHE A 355 6.01 8.80 -2.05
CA PHE A 355 6.87 9.96 -1.85
C PHE A 355 7.23 10.16 -0.38
N ASP A 356 6.42 9.64 0.55
CA ASP A 356 6.69 9.78 1.98
C ASP A 356 7.25 8.53 2.66
N ASN A 357 7.41 7.45 1.89
CA ASN A 357 7.97 6.17 2.28
C ASN A 357 7.17 5.51 3.42
N ASP A 358 5.85 5.68 3.44
CA ASP A 358 4.94 5.03 4.39
C ASP A 358 4.38 3.68 3.89
N GLY A 359 4.64 3.33 2.63
CA GLY A 359 4.20 2.11 1.97
C GLY A 359 2.99 2.30 1.05
N ASP A 360 2.31 3.45 1.13
CA ASP A 360 1.19 3.82 0.29
C ASP A 360 1.65 4.77 -0.82
N ASP A 361 1.31 4.46 -2.06
CA ASP A 361 1.60 5.40 -3.14
C ASP A 361 0.66 6.61 -3.02
N GLU A 362 1.25 7.79 -2.98
CA GLU A 362 0.58 9.02 -3.39
C GLU A 362 0.51 9.12 -4.91
N PHE A 363 -0.12 10.18 -5.40
CA PHE A 363 -0.01 10.51 -6.81
C PHE A 363 0.19 12.01 -7.05
N LEU A 364 0.94 12.29 -8.12
CA LEU A 364 1.13 13.63 -8.64
C LEU A 364 0.33 13.83 -9.92
N VAL A 365 -0.24 15.02 -10.10
CA VAL A 365 -0.91 15.44 -11.32
C VAL A 365 -0.14 16.61 -11.95
N ALA A 366 0.23 16.45 -13.22
CA ALA A 366 0.87 17.49 -14.02
C ALA A 366 -0.18 18.36 -14.71
N LEU A 367 -0.23 19.65 -14.35
CA LEU A 367 -1.09 20.63 -14.99
C LEU A 367 -0.28 21.57 -15.89
N ARG A 368 -0.54 21.50 -17.19
CA ARG A 368 0.13 22.28 -18.23
C ARG A 368 -0.16 23.78 -18.14
N GLY A 369 -1.31 24.17 -17.61
CA GLY A 369 -1.78 25.55 -17.52
C GLY A 369 -2.96 25.87 -18.44
N PRO A 370 -3.41 27.13 -18.49
CA PRO A 370 -2.77 28.31 -17.89
C PRO A 370 -3.01 28.46 -16.37
N SER A 371 -2.26 29.38 -15.75
CA SER A 371 -2.51 29.86 -14.38
C SER A 371 -3.96 30.38 -14.25
N PRO A 372 -4.68 30.12 -13.14
CA PRO A 372 -4.20 29.55 -11.87
C PRO A 372 -4.11 28.02 -11.83
N ASN A 373 -4.67 27.31 -12.83
CA ASN A 373 -4.71 25.84 -12.89
C ASN A 373 -3.45 25.24 -13.52
N GLN A 374 -2.30 25.83 -13.25
CA GLN A 374 -0.98 25.38 -13.70
C GLN A 374 -0.19 24.89 -12.49
N GLY A 375 0.63 23.86 -12.64
CA GLY A 375 1.45 23.37 -11.54
C GLY A 375 1.56 21.86 -11.46
N VAL A 376 2.03 21.41 -10.30
CA VAL A 376 1.94 20.02 -9.86
C VAL A 376 1.10 19.96 -8.59
N TYR A 377 0.12 19.05 -8.56
CA TYR A 377 -0.65 18.74 -7.37
C TYR A 377 -0.27 17.37 -6.84
N PHE A 378 -0.13 17.28 -5.52
CA PHE A 378 0.16 16.07 -4.75
C PHE A 378 -1.10 15.62 -4.05
N TYR A 379 -1.41 14.32 -4.13
CA TYR A 379 -2.59 13.71 -3.49
C TYR A 379 -2.20 12.51 -2.64
N LYS A 380 -2.68 12.47 -1.40
CA LYS A 380 -2.47 11.34 -0.48
C LYS A 380 -3.76 10.60 -0.19
N PRO A 381 -3.81 9.25 -0.34
CA PRO A 381 -4.96 8.47 0.11
C PRO A 381 -5.11 8.53 1.63
N MET A 382 -6.33 8.81 2.10
CA MET A 382 -6.65 8.79 3.54
C MET A 382 -7.66 7.69 3.90
N ASP A 383 -8.65 7.48 3.04
CA ASP A 383 -9.66 6.43 3.17
C ASP A 383 -10.16 6.03 1.77
N LEU A 384 -9.54 4.99 1.21
CA LEU A 384 -9.93 4.45 -0.10
C LEU A 384 -11.38 3.93 -0.10
N SER A 385 -11.90 3.40 1.01
CA SER A 385 -13.27 2.87 1.03
C SER A 385 -14.32 3.96 0.74
N ARG A 386 -13.97 5.22 1.00
CA ARG A 386 -14.80 6.41 0.77
C ARG A 386 -14.28 7.31 -0.37
N GLY A 387 -13.14 6.97 -0.98
CA GLY A 387 -12.50 7.80 -2.01
C GLY A 387 -11.98 9.14 -1.47
N LEU A 388 -11.50 9.17 -0.22
CA LEU A 388 -11.01 10.41 0.41
C LEU A 388 -9.49 10.53 0.26
N PHE A 389 -9.07 11.69 -0.28
CA PHE A 389 -7.68 12.06 -0.49
C PHE A 389 -7.42 13.47 0.06
N MET A 390 -6.23 13.68 0.64
CA MET A 390 -5.72 15.02 0.89
C MET A 390 -4.98 15.54 -0.34
N LYS A 391 -4.89 16.86 -0.48
CA LYS A 391 -4.30 17.51 -1.65
C LYS A 391 -3.45 18.73 -1.28
N TRP A 392 -2.31 18.88 -1.95
CA TRP A 392 -1.45 20.05 -1.89
C TRP A 392 -1.00 20.47 -3.29
N LYS A 393 -0.77 21.76 -3.48
CA LYS A 393 -0.07 22.27 -4.66
C LYS A 393 1.42 22.34 -4.33
N VAL A 394 2.25 21.61 -5.07
CA VAL A 394 3.70 21.47 -4.78
C VAL A 394 4.59 22.19 -5.79
N SER A 395 4.02 22.66 -6.90
CA SER A 395 4.66 23.59 -7.84
C SER A 395 3.62 24.45 -8.54
N ASP A 396 3.98 25.69 -8.89
CA ASP A 396 3.20 26.61 -9.75
C ASP A 396 3.66 26.58 -11.22
N ASP A 397 4.77 25.89 -11.53
CA ASP A 397 5.34 25.84 -12.87
C ASP A 397 4.50 24.94 -13.78
N SER A 398 4.45 25.26 -15.08
CA SER A 398 3.85 24.37 -16.06
C SER A 398 4.53 23.00 -16.02
N ALA A 399 3.72 21.94 -16.06
CA ALA A 399 4.20 20.57 -16.12
C ALA A 399 3.47 19.80 -17.22
N ALA A 400 4.21 19.36 -18.23
CA ALA A 400 3.72 18.41 -19.24
C ALA A 400 3.76 16.98 -18.71
N ARG A 401 4.88 16.60 -18.09
CA ARG A 401 5.15 15.24 -17.61
C ARG A 401 5.99 15.31 -16.35
N ILE A 402 5.96 14.23 -15.58
CA ILE A 402 6.66 14.09 -14.31
C ILE A 402 7.53 12.83 -14.40
N ALA A 403 8.82 12.98 -14.14
CA ALA A 403 9.75 11.88 -13.94
C ALA A 403 9.97 11.69 -12.43
N VAL A 404 10.00 10.44 -11.96
CA VAL A 404 10.16 10.09 -10.54
C VAL A 404 11.35 9.16 -10.38
N ALA A 405 12.24 9.48 -9.45
CA ALA A 405 13.37 8.66 -9.02
C ALA A 405 13.95 9.25 -7.73
N ASP A 406 14.81 8.51 -7.04
CA ASP A 406 15.67 9.08 -6.01
C ASP A 406 16.87 9.77 -6.70
N PHE A 407 16.80 11.09 -6.89
CA PHE A 407 17.80 11.86 -7.63
C PHE A 407 18.94 12.38 -6.73
N ASP A 408 18.89 12.26 -5.41
CA ASP A 408 20.02 12.61 -4.54
C ASP A 408 20.49 11.52 -3.59
N ASN A 409 19.92 10.32 -3.71
CA ASN A 409 20.22 9.11 -2.96
C ASN A 409 19.91 9.24 -1.46
N ASP A 410 18.85 9.97 -1.09
CA ASP A 410 18.38 10.06 0.29
C ASP A 410 17.33 9.00 0.68
N ASN A 411 16.98 8.11 -0.27
CA ASN A 411 15.92 7.08 -0.20
C ASN A 411 14.50 7.64 -0.11
N LEU A 412 14.28 8.90 -0.50
CA LEU A 412 12.97 9.44 -0.80
C LEU A 412 12.84 9.63 -2.30
N LEU A 413 11.63 9.45 -2.83
CA LEU A 413 11.39 9.69 -4.25
C LEU A 413 11.29 11.20 -4.49
N ASP A 414 12.14 11.70 -5.37
CA ASP A 414 12.10 13.05 -5.91
C ASP A 414 11.22 13.07 -7.17
N PHE A 415 10.95 14.27 -7.69
CA PHE A 415 10.39 14.38 -9.03
C PHE A 415 11.02 15.49 -9.88
N ALA A 416 10.97 15.33 -11.20
CA ALA A 416 11.34 16.34 -12.16
C ALA A 416 10.19 16.65 -13.11
N THR A 417 10.08 17.90 -13.55
CA THR A 417 9.08 18.33 -14.53
C THR A 417 9.74 18.99 -15.71
N ILE A 418 9.07 18.91 -16.85
CA ILE A 418 9.29 19.77 -18.01
C ILE A 418 8.03 20.58 -18.27
N SER A 419 8.19 21.86 -18.59
CA SER A 419 7.08 22.72 -19.01
C SER A 419 6.35 22.16 -20.23
N TYR A 420 5.03 22.35 -20.28
CA TYR A 420 4.28 22.11 -21.50
C TYR A 420 4.36 23.33 -22.39
N SER A 421 5.04 23.19 -23.52
CA SER A 421 5.02 24.20 -24.56
C SER A 421 5.06 23.53 -25.92
N VAL A 422 3.88 23.43 -26.54
CA VAL A 422 3.68 22.75 -27.83
C VAL A 422 2.84 23.64 -28.72
N LEU A 423 3.40 24.04 -29.86
CA LEU A 423 2.70 24.88 -30.84
C LEU A 423 1.45 24.15 -31.35
N GLY A 424 0.34 24.88 -31.49
CA GLY A 424 -0.95 24.32 -31.90
C GLY A 424 -1.82 23.79 -30.76
N TYR A 425 -1.25 23.68 -29.55
CA TYR A 425 -1.99 23.34 -28.33
C TYR A 425 -1.93 24.48 -27.31
N TYR A 426 -0.91 24.46 -26.45
CA TYR A 426 -0.68 25.44 -25.41
C TYR A 426 0.81 25.67 -25.26
N THR A 427 1.21 26.94 -25.12
CA THR A 427 2.60 27.34 -24.94
C THR A 427 2.71 28.18 -23.69
N VAL A 428 3.48 27.72 -22.71
CA VAL A 428 3.85 28.54 -21.55
C VAL A 428 4.95 29.54 -21.94
N GLU A 429 4.98 30.67 -21.26
CA GLU A 429 6.12 31.60 -21.31
C GLU A 429 7.35 30.97 -20.63
N ASN A 430 8.52 31.12 -21.24
CA ASN A 430 9.82 30.61 -20.75
C ASN A 430 9.81 29.12 -20.32
N PRO A 431 9.59 28.18 -21.27
CA PRO A 431 9.60 26.75 -20.97
C PRO A 431 10.91 26.32 -20.29
N SER A 432 10.80 25.43 -19.31
CA SER A 432 11.92 25.05 -18.42
C SER A 432 11.82 23.60 -17.94
N ILE A 433 12.93 23.09 -17.41
CA ILE A 433 13.02 21.82 -16.68
C ILE A 433 13.40 22.13 -15.23
N HIS A 434 12.64 21.55 -14.31
CA HIS A 434 12.87 21.70 -12.87
C HIS A 434 12.99 20.33 -12.21
N MET A 435 13.88 20.25 -11.23
CA MET A 435 13.98 19.16 -10.28
C MET A 435 13.37 19.60 -8.95
N PHE A 436 12.71 18.69 -8.26
CA PHE A 436 12.04 18.90 -6.99
C PHE A 436 12.52 17.81 -6.04
N TYR A 437 13.58 18.13 -5.30
CA TYR A 437 14.09 17.18 -4.32
C TYR A 437 13.14 17.09 -3.16
N ASN A 438 12.83 15.86 -2.78
CA ASN A 438 11.97 15.54 -1.69
C ASN A 438 12.66 15.92 -0.39
N ARG A 439 12.23 17.06 0.13
CA ARG A 439 12.57 17.51 1.48
C ARG A 439 11.36 17.35 2.33
N PHE A 440 10.57 16.31 2.07
CA PHE A 440 9.56 15.90 3.00
C PHE A 440 10.29 15.37 4.22
N VAL A 441 10.70 16.33 5.04
CA VAL A 441 10.82 16.14 6.45
C VAL A 441 9.39 15.80 6.81
N GLN A 442 9.07 14.50 6.93
CA GLN A 442 8.13 14.11 7.96
C GLN A 442 8.64 14.89 9.14
N LYS A 443 7.92 15.95 9.53
CA LYS A 443 8.33 16.87 10.58
C LYS A 443 8.20 16.08 11.86
N LYS A 444 9.14 15.14 12.03
CA LYS A 444 8.88 13.72 12.26
C LYS A 444 7.49 13.63 12.77
N LEU A 445 6.51 13.48 11.87
CA LEU A 445 5.13 13.50 12.28
C LEU A 445 5.16 12.57 13.48
N GLN A 446 4.97 13.15 14.66
CA GLN A 446 4.32 12.42 15.69
C GLN A 446 2.88 12.33 15.14
N VAL A 447 2.67 11.67 13.97
CA VAL A 447 1.72 10.58 13.89
C VAL A 447 2.11 9.82 15.13
N LYS A 448 1.35 10.12 16.18
CA LYS A 448 1.51 9.47 17.45
C LYS A 448 1.26 8.03 17.07
N LYS A 449 2.34 7.28 16.82
CA LYS A 449 2.25 5.89 16.42
C LYS A 449 1.41 5.26 17.50
N GLU A 450 0.26 4.75 17.10
CA GLU A 450 -0.67 4.13 18.02
C GLU A 450 -0.02 2.89 18.63
N ILE A 451 1.01 2.35 17.97
CA ILE A 451 1.92 1.31 18.46
C ILE A 451 3.37 1.73 18.19
N GLN A 452 4.15 1.88 19.25
CA GLN A 452 5.60 2.04 19.22
C GLN A 452 6.28 0.78 19.75
N VAL A 453 7.31 0.30 19.06
CA VAL A 453 8.11 -0.85 19.48
C VAL A 453 9.46 -0.37 19.94
N ILE A 454 9.80 -0.67 21.20
CA ILE A 454 11.03 -0.28 21.85
C ILE A 454 11.84 -1.55 22.12
N LYS A 455 13.09 -1.58 21.68
CA LYS A 455 14.05 -2.60 22.08
C LYS A 455 14.43 -2.37 23.55
N GLN A 456 14.23 -3.36 24.39
CA GLN A 456 14.65 -3.35 25.79
C GLN A 456 15.58 -4.54 26.03
N ASN A 457 16.89 -4.28 26.05
CA ASN A 457 17.92 -5.33 26.07
C ASN A 457 17.77 -6.28 24.86
N ASN A 458 17.42 -7.54 25.12
CA ASN A 458 17.18 -8.58 24.10
C ASN A 458 15.69 -8.84 23.85
N ASP A 459 14.79 -8.00 24.39
CA ASP A 459 13.33 -8.16 24.28
C ASP A 459 12.67 -6.94 23.61
N LEU A 460 11.37 -7.06 23.31
CA LEU A 460 10.53 -5.96 22.80
C LEU A 460 9.55 -5.46 23.87
N LEU A 461 9.38 -4.14 23.91
CA LEU A 461 8.35 -3.44 24.67
C LEU A 461 7.47 -2.65 23.69
N PHE A 462 6.17 -2.89 23.73
CA PHE A 462 5.17 -2.16 22.98
C PHE A 462 4.60 -1.04 23.84
N GLN A 463 4.64 0.19 23.32
CA GLN A 463 3.88 1.32 23.85
C GLN A 463 2.73 1.62 22.91
N VAL A 464 1.50 1.50 23.42
CA VAL A 464 0.28 1.62 22.62
C VAL A 464 -0.62 2.74 23.09
N SER A 465 -1.31 3.42 22.20
CA SER A 465 -2.40 4.31 22.58
C SER A 465 -3.56 3.54 23.20
N ARG A 466 -4.42 4.25 23.94
CA ARG A 466 -5.70 3.70 24.36
C ARG A 466 -6.61 3.60 23.14
N PRO A 467 -7.29 2.47 22.89
CA PRO A 467 -8.08 2.29 21.66
C PRO A 467 -9.17 3.35 21.47
N ASN A 468 -9.81 3.80 22.55
CA ASN A 468 -10.81 4.86 22.52
C ASN A 468 -10.28 6.26 22.17
N LYS A 469 -8.95 6.44 22.19
CA LYS A 469 -8.24 7.67 21.82
C LYS A 469 -7.37 7.48 20.58
N ALA A 470 -7.33 6.28 20.01
CA ALA A 470 -6.61 6.03 18.78
C ALA A 470 -7.31 6.79 17.64
N LEU A 471 -6.52 7.44 16.80
CA LEU A 471 -6.97 8.23 15.66
C LEU A 471 -7.02 7.39 14.38
N GLN A 472 -6.18 6.35 14.31
CA GLN A 472 -6.05 5.51 13.14
C GLN A 472 -5.86 4.03 13.50
N TYR A 473 -6.27 3.18 12.57
CA TYR A 473 -5.95 1.76 12.63
C TYR A 473 -4.45 1.57 12.42
N GLN A 474 -3.83 0.67 13.20
CA GLN A 474 -2.44 0.28 13.01
C GLN A 474 -2.26 -1.19 13.35
N ALA A 475 -1.50 -1.91 12.53
CA ALA A 475 -1.15 -3.30 12.74
C ALA A 475 0.37 -3.48 12.63
N ILE A 476 0.98 -4.10 13.64
CA ILE A 476 2.41 -4.40 13.68
C ILE A 476 2.60 -5.91 13.82
N PRO A 477 2.96 -6.64 12.74
CA PRO A 477 3.46 -8.00 12.89
C PRO A 477 4.77 -7.97 13.68
N PHE A 478 4.95 -8.92 14.59
CA PHE A 478 6.14 -8.92 15.47
C PHE A 478 6.78 -10.29 15.68
N LEU A 479 6.03 -11.37 15.53
CA LEU A 479 6.55 -12.72 15.73
C LEU A 479 5.84 -13.70 14.80
N THR A 480 6.59 -14.55 14.11
CA THR A 480 6.04 -15.71 13.41
C THR A 480 6.57 -16.98 14.04
N ILE A 481 5.67 -17.92 14.34
CA ILE A 481 5.99 -19.21 14.94
C ILE A 481 5.35 -20.29 14.08
N ASP A 482 6.18 -21.11 13.44
CA ASP A 482 5.74 -22.24 12.61
C ASP A 482 4.61 -21.87 11.62
N GLY A 483 4.77 -20.72 10.94
CA GLY A 483 3.79 -20.22 9.96
C GLY A 483 2.55 -19.52 10.54
N ILE A 484 2.51 -19.31 11.86
CA ILE A 484 1.50 -18.48 12.55
C ILE A 484 2.12 -17.12 12.85
N THR A 485 1.69 -16.07 12.13
CA THR A 485 2.17 -14.70 12.35
C THR A 485 1.27 -13.98 13.36
N LEU A 486 1.89 -13.46 14.42
CA LEU A 486 1.26 -12.64 15.44
C LEU A 486 1.44 -11.16 15.09
N SER A 487 0.33 -10.42 15.06
CA SER A 487 0.31 -8.96 14.96
C SER A 487 -0.37 -8.33 16.18
N LEU A 488 0.17 -7.21 16.64
CA LEU A 488 -0.51 -6.32 17.57
C LEU A 488 -1.28 -5.30 16.73
N GLU A 489 -2.61 -5.27 16.87
CA GLU A 489 -3.50 -4.39 16.10
C GLU A 489 -4.28 -3.47 17.04
N ILE A 490 -4.38 -2.18 16.69
CA ILE A 490 -5.24 -1.21 17.36
C ILE A 490 -6.28 -0.68 16.39
N LEU A 491 -7.55 -0.77 16.80
CA LEU A 491 -8.72 -0.32 16.06
C LEU A 491 -9.33 0.88 16.79
N PRO A 492 -9.38 2.07 16.17
CA PRO A 492 -10.10 3.23 16.71
C PRO A 492 -11.59 2.96 16.96
N PRO A 493 -12.29 3.89 17.61
CA PRO A 493 -13.74 3.83 17.70
C PRO A 493 -14.41 3.73 16.32
N TYR A 494 -15.49 2.94 16.24
CA TYR A 494 -16.31 2.79 15.03
C TYR A 494 -15.54 2.31 13.78
N THR A 495 -14.46 1.55 14.00
CA THR A 495 -13.64 0.98 12.94
C THR A 495 -14.17 -0.39 12.56
N SER A 496 -14.06 -0.72 11.28
CA SER A 496 -14.39 -2.05 10.77
C SER A 496 -13.16 -2.72 10.18
N ARG A 497 -12.90 -3.99 10.54
CA ARG A 497 -11.73 -4.76 10.13
C ARG A 497 -12.18 -6.11 9.55
N HIS A 498 -11.67 -6.44 8.37
CA HIS A 498 -11.96 -7.73 7.72
C HIS A 498 -11.32 -8.88 8.50
N VAL A 499 -12.02 -10.00 8.66
CA VAL A 499 -11.56 -11.25 9.30
C VAL A 499 -11.92 -12.39 8.36
N ASP A 500 -10.93 -13.19 7.94
CA ASP A 500 -11.18 -14.40 7.15
C ASP A 500 -11.01 -15.66 8.02
N ASN A 501 -11.26 -16.83 7.42
CA ASN A 501 -11.12 -18.14 8.07
C ASN A 501 -9.71 -18.44 8.62
N ASN A 502 -8.69 -17.69 8.20
CA ASN A 502 -7.31 -17.84 8.65
C ASN A 502 -6.92 -16.79 9.71
N THR A 503 -7.92 -16.08 10.26
CA THR A 503 -7.72 -15.01 11.24
C THR A 503 -8.32 -15.41 12.59
N PHE A 504 -7.48 -15.44 13.62
CA PHE A 504 -7.88 -15.67 15.00
C PHE A 504 -7.56 -14.43 15.84
N VAL A 505 -8.43 -14.07 16.78
CA VAL A 505 -8.35 -12.78 17.48
C VAL A 505 -8.46 -12.93 18.99
N LYS A 506 -7.43 -12.49 19.70
CA LYS A 506 -7.44 -12.28 21.16
C LYS A 506 -7.57 -10.79 21.44
N VAL A 507 -8.62 -10.38 22.17
CA VAL A 507 -8.79 -8.99 22.61
C VAL A 507 -7.94 -8.73 23.86
N LEU A 508 -7.23 -7.60 23.87
CA LEU A 508 -6.41 -7.10 24.99
C LEU A 508 -7.01 -5.84 25.65
N SER A 509 -7.86 -5.09 24.96
CA SER A 509 -8.55 -3.92 25.49
C SER A 509 -9.71 -3.54 24.58
N GLY A 510 -10.79 -2.96 25.13
CA GLY A 510 -11.99 -2.59 24.39
C GLY A 510 -12.85 -3.79 23.99
N ILE A 511 -13.63 -3.61 22.91
CA ILE A 511 -14.63 -4.58 22.47
C ILE A 511 -14.70 -4.64 20.95
N ILE A 512 -14.77 -5.86 20.43
CA ILE A 512 -15.12 -6.12 19.04
C ILE A 512 -16.50 -6.78 18.97
N THR A 513 -17.20 -6.53 17.88
CA THR A 513 -18.54 -7.05 17.60
C THR A 513 -18.60 -7.59 16.18
N TRP A 514 -19.43 -8.60 15.97
CA TRP A 514 -19.72 -9.13 14.63
C TRP A 514 -21.12 -9.74 14.60
N THR A 515 -21.60 -10.09 13.41
CA THR A 515 -22.94 -10.63 13.22
C THR A 515 -22.90 -11.90 12.41
N ASN A 516 -23.71 -12.88 12.81
CA ASN A 516 -23.98 -14.04 11.96
C ASN A 516 -25.47 -14.38 11.88
N SER A 517 -25.84 -15.01 10.78
CA SER A 517 -27.21 -15.44 10.51
C SER A 517 -27.44 -16.77 11.18
N SER A 518 -28.34 -16.81 12.17
CA SER A 518 -28.77 -18.07 12.75
C SER A 518 -29.53 -18.89 11.70
N ILE A 519 -29.00 -20.06 11.34
CA ILE A 519 -29.60 -21.02 10.40
C ILE A 519 -31.00 -21.46 10.88
N GLU A 520 -31.23 -21.49 12.19
CA GLU A 520 -32.49 -21.97 12.78
C GLU A 520 -33.58 -20.90 12.91
N SER A 521 -33.21 -19.61 12.94
CA SER A 521 -34.16 -18.53 13.29
C SER A 521 -34.30 -17.40 12.26
N HIS A 522 -33.48 -17.38 11.20
CA HIS A 522 -33.40 -16.27 10.22
C HIS A 522 -33.24 -14.88 10.88
N LYS A 523 -32.69 -14.83 12.10
CA LYS A 523 -32.38 -13.59 12.82
C LYS A 523 -30.87 -13.37 12.84
N LEU A 524 -30.48 -12.11 12.69
CA LEU A 524 -29.13 -11.63 12.94
C LEU A 524 -28.82 -11.80 14.43
N VAL A 525 -27.77 -12.56 14.74
CA VAL A 525 -27.22 -12.70 16.09
C VAL A 525 -25.99 -11.81 16.16
N ASN A 526 -26.02 -10.87 17.12
CA ASN A 526 -24.86 -10.04 17.43
C ASN A 526 -23.98 -10.78 18.43
N HIS A 527 -22.71 -10.90 18.10
CA HIS A 527 -21.68 -11.42 18.98
C HIS A 527 -20.74 -10.30 19.38
N SER A 528 -20.12 -10.45 20.54
CA SER A 528 -19.06 -9.56 20.99
C SER A 528 -17.94 -10.35 21.65
N ARG A 529 -16.76 -9.74 21.69
CA ARG A 529 -15.61 -10.27 22.41
C ARG A 529 -14.89 -9.11 23.10
N THR A 530 -14.59 -9.32 24.37
CA THR A 530 -13.79 -8.41 25.21
C THR A 530 -12.53 -9.13 25.68
N ILE A 531 -11.78 -8.50 26.58
CA ILE A 531 -10.54 -9.06 27.12
C ILE A 531 -10.70 -10.43 27.80
N LEU A 532 -11.87 -10.74 28.37
CA LEU A 532 -12.09 -11.95 29.16
C LEU A 532 -13.38 -12.65 28.75
N PHE A 533 -13.38 -13.98 28.85
CA PHE A 533 -14.55 -14.84 28.72
C PHE A 533 -15.14 -15.22 30.08
N GLU A 534 -16.24 -15.96 30.05
CA GLU A 534 -16.88 -16.53 31.22
C GLU A 534 -15.89 -17.35 32.07
N PRO A 535 -15.87 -17.18 33.41
CA PRO A 535 -14.93 -17.86 34.28
C PRO A 535 -14.96 -19.38 34.11
N ARG A 536 -13.77 -20.00 34.07
CA ARG A 536 -13.59 -21.45 33.97
C ARG A 536 -14.26 -22.08 32.73
N THR A 537 -14.39 -21.33 31.65
CA THR A 537 -14.84 -21.81 30.33
C THR A 537 -13.74 -21.71 29.28
N VAL A 538 -13.97 -22.25 28.09
CA VAL A 538 -13.09 -22.13 26.92
C VAL A 538 -13.86 -21.57 25.73
N ALA A 539 -13.19 -20.77 24.91
CA ALA A 539 -13.79 -20.16 23.72
C ALA A 539 -12.80 -20.18 22.55
N PRO A 540 -13.28 -20.40 21.32
CA PRO A 540 -12.41 -20.36 20.15
C PRO A 540 -12.03 -18.92 19.84
N LEU A 541 -10.92 -18.70 19.15
CA LEU A 541 -10.45 -17.37 18.73
C LEU A 541 -10.89 -17.00 17.30
N ASP A 542 -11.42 -17.95 16.54
CA ASP A 542 -11.96 -17.67 15.21
C ASP A 542 -13.23 -16.80 15.31
N ILE A 543 -13.48 -16.08 14.23
CA ILE A 543 -14.63 -15.19 14.13
C ILE A 543 -15.39 -15.55 12.86
N HIS A 544 -16.56 -16.15 13.04
CA HIS A 544 -17.50 -16.41 11.96
C HIS A 544 -18.50 -15.25 11.86
N SER A 545 -18.24 -14.35 10.91
CA SER A 545 -19.10 -13.21 10.59
C SER A 545 -19.65 -13.37 9.18
N ASP A 546 -20.94 -13.10 8.97
CA ASP A 546 -21.58 -13.28 7.65
C ASP A 546 -20.97 -12.40 6.55
N ASN A 547 -20.35 -11.29 6.94
CA ASN A 547 -19.72 -10.35 6.03
C ASN A 547 -18.19 -10.37 6.13
N ASP A 548 -17.61 -11.33 6.84
CA ASP A 548 -16.16 -11.44 7.08
C ASP A 548 -15.59 -10.19 7.76
N ARG A 549 -16.33 -9.54 8.67
CA ARG A 549 -15.87 -8.34 9.39
C ARG A 549 -16.18 -8.35 10.88
N ILE A 550 -15.30 -7.69 11.62
CA ILE A 550 -15.52 -7.21 12.98
C ILE A 550 -15.64 -5.69 13.00
N THR A 551 -16.31 -5.16 14.01
CA THR A 551 -16.48 -3.73 14.24
C THR A 551 -16.26 -3.35 15.69
N THR A 552 -15.75 -2.14 15.93
CA THR A 552 -15.60 -1.56 17.28
C THR A 552 -16.70 -0.54 17.56
N GLY A 553 -17.07 -0.39 18.84
CA GLY A 553 -17.92 0.69 19.32
C GLY A 553 -17.13 1.96 19.65
N SER A 554 -17.65 2.78 20.56
CA SER A 554 -16.95 3.98 21.08
C SER A 554 -15.64 3.69 21.81
N GLU A 555 -15.44 2.46 22.27
CA GLU A 555 -14.26 2.06 23.04
C GLU A 555 -13.03 1.74 22.17
N GLY A 556 -13.21 1.52 20.86
CA GLY A 556 -12.17 0.91 20.03
C GLY A 556 -11.81 -0.51 20.49
N ALA A 557 -10.72 -1.07 19.98
CA ALA A 557 -10.14 -2.31 20.48
C ALA A 557 -8.62 -2.38 20.29
N LEU A 558 -7.93 -3.08 21.20
CA LEU A 558 -6.54 -3.53 21.04
C LEU A 558 -6.54 -5.06 20.98
N LEU A 559 -5.88 -5.64 19.98
CA LEU A 559 -5.96 -7.05 19.63
C LEU A 559 -4.56 -7.66 19.46
N ILE A 560 -4.40 -8.92 19.82
CA ILE A 560 -3.45 -9.81 19.13
C ILE A 560 -4.21 -10.58 18.07
N VAL A 561 -3.73 -10.50 16.85
CA VAL A 561 -4.25 -11.28 15.74
C VAL A 561 -3.23 -12.35 15.36
N PHE A 562 -3.71 -13.58 15.23
CA PHE A 562 -2.96 -14.72 14.73
C PHE A 562 -3.41 -14.97 13.29
N LYS A 563 -2.46 -14.89 12.36
CA LYS A 563 -2.68 -15.15 10.94
C LYS A 563 -1.98 -16.43 10.53
N THR A 564 -2.72 -17.37 9.94
CA THR A 564 -2.16 -18.57 9.34
C THR A 564 -1.99 -18.39 7.83
N LEU A 565 -0.86 -18.84 7.27
CA LEU A 565 -0.57 -18.72 5.83
C LEU A 565 -1.31 -19.75 4.98
N ASN A 566 -1.84 -20.82 5.59
CA ASN A 566 -2.60 -21.89 4.93
C ASN A 566 -3.79 -22.32 5.82
N ASP A 567 -4.73 -23.05 5.24
CA ASP A 567 -5.86 -23.76 5.90
C ASP A 567 -5.38 -24.90 6.84
N SER A 568 -4.10 -24.88 7.23
CA SER A 568 -3.40 -25.88 8.05
C SER A 568 -3.79 -25.81 9.53
N SER A 569 -5.06 -25.57 9.82
CA SER A 569 -5.68 -25.69 11.14
C SER A 569 -5.70 -27.13 11.69
N ASN A 570 -5.01 -28.08 11.03
CA ASN A 570 -4.94 -29.47 11.45
C ASN A 570 -3.51 -30.04 11.41
N ASN A 571 -2.99 -30.36 12.61
CA ASN A 571 -1.95 -31.37 12.89
C ASN A 571 -0.52 -31.13 12.38
N HIS A 572 0.13 -30.02 12.77
CA HIS A 572 1.59 -30.03 12.86
C HIS A 572 2.02 -30.68 14.19
N GLN A 573 2.46 -31.93 14.11
CA GLN A 573 3.08 -32.62 15.24
C GLN A 573 4.49 -32.04 15.46
N ILE A 574 4.67 -31.28 16.54
CA ILE A 574 5.99 -30.79 16.95
C ILE A 574 6.63 -31.88 17.79
N ASP A 575 7.55 -32.67 17.22
CA ASP A 575 8.25 -33.74 17.95
C ASP A 575 9.46 -33.25 18.75
N ASP A 576 9.96 -32.06 18.43
CA ASP A 576 11.12 -31.41 19.02
C ASP A 576 10.92 -29.89 18.98
N ILE A 577 10.84 -29.27 20.16
CA ILE A 577 10.58 -27.84 20.29
C ILE A 577 11.70 -26.98 19.68
N GLN A 578 12.93 -27.51 19.59
CA GLN A 578 14.08 -26.77 19.02
C GLN A 578 14.01 -26.68 17.50
N LYS A 579 13.12 -27.43 16.84
CA LYS A 579 12.89 -27.34 15.39
C LYS A 579 11.81 -26.32 15.01
N VAL A 580 11.11 -25.75 15.99
CA VAL A 580 10.08 -24.73 15.73
C VAL A 580 10.76 -23.49 15.15
N ILE A 581 10.32 -23.10 13.96
CA ILE A 581 10.83 -21.89 13.29
C ILE A 581 10.20 -20.68 13.97
N ILE A 582 11.04 -19.82 14.55
CA ILE A 582 10.64 -18.57 15.19
C ILE A 582 11.34 -17.42 14.47
N GLU A 583 10.55 -16.50 13.95
CA GLU A 583 11.03 -15.36 13.18
C GLU A 583 10.55 -14.05 13.79
N ASN A 584 11.46 -13.09 13.90
CA ASN A 584 11.12 -11.70 14.22
C ASN A 584 10.49 -11.05 12.98
N SER A 585 9.19 -10.79 13.04
CA SER A 585 8.40 -10.32 11.89
C SER A 585 8.21 -8.80 11.86
N LEU A 586 9.05 -8.05 12.58
CA LEU A 586 8.99 -6.59 12.58
C LEU A 586 9.27 -6.03 11.17
N PRO A 587 8.44 -5.11 10.66
CA PRO A 587 8.60 -4.48 9.34
C PRO A 587 9.94 -3.77 9.14
N ASP A 588 10.40 -3.66 7.89
CA ASP A 588 11.73 -3.17 7.54
C ASP A 588 12.06 -1.74 7.99
N TYR A 589 11.04 -0.93 8.26
CA TYR A 589 11.17 0.41 8.82
C TYR A 589 11.58 0.45 10.30
N TYR A 590 11.67 -0.69 11.00
CA TYR A 590 12.30 -0.77 12.33
C TYR A 590 13.83 -0.93 12.23
N PRO A 591 14.59 -0.39 13.20
CA PRO A 591 16.05 -0.51 13.21
C PRO A 591 16.49 -1.97 13.06
N GLN A 592 17.52 -2.19 12.24
CA GLN A 592 18.07 -3.52 11.98
C GLN A 592 18.42 -4.26 13.28
N GLU A 593 18.96 -3.55 14.27
CA GLU A 593 19.31 -4.12 15.57
C GLU A 593 18.12 -4.59 16.43
N THR A 594 16.90 -4.14 16.12
CA THR A 594 15.64 -4.56 16.75
C THR A 594 15.06 -5.74 15.97
N ARG A 595 15.16 -5.72 14.64
CA ARG A 595 14.72 -6.83 13.75
C ARG A 595 15.59 -8.07 13.84
N GLN A 596 16.85 -7.92 14.26
CA GLN A 596 17.79 -9.03 14.44
C GLN A 596 17.73 -9.66 15.84
N LEU A 597 16.82 -9.22 16.72
CA LEU A 597 16.57 -9.93 17.97
C LEU A 597 16.08 -11.34 17.68
N ASN A 598 16.68 -12.32 18.36
CA ASN A 598 16.36 -13.74 18.21
C ASN A 598 15.55 -14.21 19.43
N PHE A 599 14.43 -14.89 19.17
CA PHE A 599 13.56 -15.45 20.18
C PHE A 599 13.58 -16.97 20.08
N GLN A 600 13.73 -17.65 21.21
CA GLN A 600 13.87 -19.10 21.25
C GLN A 600 13.28 -19.68 22.54
N PHE A 601 12.81 -20.93 22.45
CA PHE A 601 12.40 -21.71 23.61
C PHE A 601 13.62 -22.20 24.39
N VAL A 602 13.65 -21.87 25.68
CA VAL A 602 14.69 -22.28 26.63
C VAL A 602 14.08 -23.25 27.64
N ARG A 603 14.78 -24.35 27.93
CA ARG A 603 14.30 -25.36 28.88
C ARG A 603 14.17 -24.74 30.28
N TYR A 604 13.03 -24.98 30.93
CA TYR A 604 12.64 -24.21 32.12
C TYR A 604 13.54 -24.49 33.34
N ASP A 605 14.17 -25.67 33.40
CA ASP A 605 15.12 -26.02 34.46
C ASP A 605 16.42 -25.18 34.44
N GLN A 606 16.65 -24.42 33.38
CA GLN A 606 17.70 -23.39 33.33
C GLN A 606 17.31 -22.13 34.12
N TYR A 607 16.03 -21.92 34.39
CA TYR A 607 15.50 -20.83 35.21
C TYR A 607 15.18 -21.31 36.64
N ASP A 608 14.56 -22.48 36.79
CA ASP A 608 14.25 -23.11 38.06
C ASP A 608 14.82 -24.53 38.14
N SER A 609 15.95 -24.66 38.84
CA SER A 609 16.67 -25.93 39.03
C SER A 609 16.05 -26.88 40.07
N SER A 610 14.85 -26.60 40.57
CA SER A 610 14.16 -27.51 41.49
C SER A 610 13.91 -28.87 40.85
N GLU A 611 13.96 -29.93 41.67
CA GLU A 611 13.77 -31.31 41.20
C GLU A 611 12.40 -31.55 40.52
N GLN A 612 11.45 -30.63 40.69
CA GLN A 612 10.15 -30.65 40.02
C GLN A 612 10.26 -30.45 38.50
N PHE A 613 11.17 -29.59 38.03
CA PHE A 613 11.26 -29.18 36.63
C PHE A 613 12.46 -29.77 35.89
N LYS A 614 13.40 -30.34 36.65
CA LYS A 614 14.63 -30.93 36.15
C LYS A 614 14.36 -31.99 35.08
N ASP A 615 15.04 -31.83 33.94
CA ASP A 615 14.97 -32.76 32.80
C ASP A 615 13.54 -32.99 32.24
N LEU A 616 12.63 -32.05 32.46
CA LEU A 616 11.34 -32.04 31.79
C LEU A 616 11.44 -31.39 30.40
N GLU A 617 10.65 -31.91 29.46
CA GLU A 617 10.38 -31.28 28.17
C GLU A 617 9.43 -30.08 28.36
N PHE A 618 9.84 -29.13 29.20
CA PHE A 618 9.10 -27.92 29.56
C PHE A 618 9.96 -26.71 29.25
N TYR A 619 9.43 -25.79 28.45
CA TYR A 619 10.19 -24.69 27.88
C TYR A 619 9.43 -23.38 28.02
N ASN A 620 10.20 -22.29 28.16
CA ASN A 620 9.71 -20.93 28.15
C ASN A 620 10.42 -20.14 27.04
N MET A 621 9.66 -19.30 26.35
CA MET A 621 10.18 -18.21 25.55
C MET A 621 9.73 -16.92 26.21
N LYS A 622 10.70 -16.16 26.72
CA LYS A 622 10.46 -14.80 27.22
C LYS A 622 9.77 -14.00 26.14
N GLY A 623 8.76 -13.23 26.53
CA GLY A 623 8.03 -12.43 25.57
C GLY A 623 8.08 -10.96 25.88
N PHE A 624 6.96 -10.29 25.67
CA PHE A 624 6.91 -8.88 25.33
C PHE A 624 6.00 -8.11 26.29
N GLY A 625 6.46 -6.94 26.71
CA GLY A 625 5.63 -6.05 27.51
C GLY A 625 4.73 -5.18 26.63
N ILE A 626 3.51 -4.90 27.08
CA ILE A 626 2.60 -3.96 26.43
C ILE A 626 2.17 -2.91 27.47
N LYS A 627 2.43 -1.63 27.17
CA LYS A 627 2.11 -0.48 28.03
C LYS A 627 1.26 0.55 27.29
N PHE A 628 0.39 1.25 28.01
CA PHE A 628 -0.25 2.43 27.45
C PHE A 628 0.72 3.61 27.37
N ALA A 629 0.79 4.27 26.21
CA ALA A 629 1.72 5.35 25.93
C ALA A 629 1.38 6.65 26.68
N ASP A 630 0.13 6.83 27.13
CA ASP A 630 -0.29 8.07 27.79
C ASP A 630 0.20 8.19 29.24
N ASN A 631 0.37 7.09 29.95
CA ASN A 631 0.81 7.08 31.35
C ASN A 631 1.82 5.97 31.71
N ASN A 632 2.27 5.18 30.74
CA ASN A 632 3.11 3.99 30.93
C ASN A 632 2.49 2.90 31.81
N ASP A 633 1.17 2.89 31.99
CA ASP A 633 0.48 1.79 32.66
C ASP A 633 0.79 0.49 31.94
N TYR A 634 1.23 -0.51 32.69
CA TYR A 634 1.41 -1.85 32.18
C TYR A 634 0.04 -2.47 31.90
N LEU A 635 -0.24 -2.79 30.64
CA LEU A 635 -1.47 -3.48 30.25
C LEU A 635 -1.31 -4.98 30.47
N CYS A 636 -0.32 -5.58 29.80
CA CYS A 636 0.00 -7.00 29.96
C CYS A 636 1.44 -7.34 29.59
N TYR A 637 1.94 -8.44 30.14
CA TYR A 637 3.12 -9.15 29.65
C TYR A 637 2.63 -10.37 28.89
N ILE A 638 3.16 -10.60 27.70
CA ILE A 638 2.86 -11.81 26.93
C ILE A 638 4.11 -12.67 26.88
N GLN A 639 4.00 -13.95 27.12
CA GLN A 639 5.12 -14.90 26.98
C GLN A 639 4.62 -16.25 26.50
N LEU A 640 5.52 -17.09 26.01
CA LEU A 640 5.15 -18.36 25.41
C LEU A 640 5.78 -19.52 26.14
N TRP A 641 5.08 -20.63 26.12
CA TRP A 641 5.48 -21.84 26.80
C TRP A 641 5.23 -23.05 25.91
N ALA A 642 6.03 -24.09 26.13
CA ALA A 642 5.83 -25.36 25.48
C ALA A 642 6.04 -26.51 26.45
N ALA A 643 5.21 -27.54 26.31
CA ALA A 643 5.25 -28.73 27.15
C ALA A 643 5.09 -29.99 26.30
N GLY A 644 6.04 -30.92 26.43
CA GLY A 644 5.97 -32.24 25.83
C GLY A 644 4.84 -33.09 26.43
N GLN A 645 4.52 -34.21 25.79
CA GLN A 645 3.42 -35.07 26.23
C GLN A 645 3.51 -35.48 27.71
N GLY A 646 2.41 -35.33 28.43
CA GLY A 646 2.29 -35.70 29.85
C GLY A 646 3.01 -34.77 30.84
N VAL A 647 3.75 -33.77 30.38
CA VAL A 647 4.44 -32.80 31.24
C VAL A 647 3.44 -31.99 32.06
N ASN A 648 3.74 -31.87 33.35
CA ASN A 648 3.06 -30.99 34.30
C ASN A 648 3.87 -29.70 34.43
N ALA A 649 3.31 -28.56 34.02
CA ALA A 649 3.97 -27.25 34.07
C ALA A 649 4.14 -26.69 35.51
N GLY A 650 3.70 -27.45 36.52
CA GLY A 650 3.85 -27.17 37.93
C GLY A 650 2.60 -26.56 38.55
N VAL A 651 2.22 -27.07 39.73
CA VAL A 651 1.04 -26.60 40.47
C VAL A 651 1.41 -25.35 41.26
N HIS A 652 0.70 -24.24 41.00
CA HIS A 652 0.96 -22.93 41.61
C HIS A 652 -0.34 -22.13 41.79
N ASN A 653 -0.27 -20.98 42.44
CA ASN A 653 -1.43 -20.12 42.75
C ASN A 653 -1.12 -18.61 42.77
N HIS A 654 0.02 -18.21 42.19
CA HIS A 654 0.45 -16.80 42.07
C HIS A 654 0.44 -16.01 43.39
N ALA A 655 0.67 -16.66 44.53
CA ALA A 655 0.66 -16.00 45.84
C ALA A 655 1.80 -14.98 46.05
N LYS A 656 2.71 -14.84 45.07
CA LYS A 656 3.81 -13.87 45.10
C LYS A 656 3.76 -12.89 43.94
N ASP A 657 2.75 -12.99 43.08
CA ASP A 657 2.69 -12.30 41.80
C ASP A 657 1.40 -11.50 41.68
N PHE A 658 1.49 -10.34 41.02
CA PHE A 658 0.37 -9.40 40.88
C PHE A 658 -0.06 -9.28 39.41
N PHE A 659 -0.76 -10.30 38.90
CA PHE A 659 -1.34 -10.30 37.57
C PHE A 659 -2.54 -11.24 37.44
N CYS A 660 -3.29 -11.04 36.38
CA CYS A 660 -4.46 -11.81 36.00
C CYS A 660 -4.16 -12.52 34.68
N GLU A 661 -3.99 -13.84 34.69
CA GLU A 661 -3.51 -14.59 33.54
C GLU A 661 -4.60 -15.33 32.78
N THR A 662 -4.55 -15.21 31.46
CA THR A 662 -5.30 -16.10 30.56
C THR A 662 -4.35 -16.72 29.55
N HIS A 663 -4.68 -17.92 29.08
CA HIS A 663 -3.87 -18.61 28.10
C HIS A 663 -4.59 -18.73 26.77
N VAL A 664 -3.83 -18.59 25.69
CA VAL A 664 -4.21 -18.98 24.33
C VAL A 664 -3.38 -20.19 23.93
N CYS A 665 -4.02 -21.30 23.60
CA CYS A 665 -3.32 -22.43 23.00
C CYS A 665 -3.11 -22.16 21.51
N LEU A 666 -1.86 -22.16 21.03
CA LEU A 666 -1.57 -22.09 19.60
C LEU A 666 -1.59 -23.49 18.99
N ILE A 667 -0.97 -24.44 19.68
CA ILE A 667 -0.82 -25.82 19.23
C ILE A 667 -1.10 -26.73 20.42
N ASN A 668 -2.01 -27.68 20.28
CA ASN A 668 -2.26 -28.72 21.29
C ASN A 668 -1.78 -30.06 20.74
N GLY A 669 -0.54 -30.44 21.05
CA GLY A 669 0.15 -31.55 20.42
C GLY A 669 -0.55 -32.89 20.63
N SER A 670 -1.23 -33.07 21.76
CA SER A 670 -1.97 -34.28 22.06
C SER A 670 -3.47 -34.19 21.74
N GLY A 671 -3.97 -33.00 21.43
CA GLY A 671 -5.40 -32.65 21.40
C GLY A 671 -6.09 -32.71 22.77
N LYS A 672 -5.34 -32.90 23.87
CA LYS A 672 -5.86 -33.15 25.22
C LYS A 672 -5.23 -32.27 26.31
N GLY A 673 -4.25 -31.44 25.96
CA GLY A 673 -3.62 -30.51 26.89
C GLY A 673 -4.53 -29.36 27.31
N GLY A 674 -4.21 -28.70 28.42
CA GLY A 674 -4.91 -27.50 28.87
C GLY A 674 -4.77 -27.25 30.37
N MET A 675 -5.66 -26.42 30.92
CA MET A 675 -5.61 -25.98 32.30
C MET A 675 -6.28 -26.97 33.26
N HIS A 676 -5.60 -27.27 34.36
CA HIS A 676 -6.14 -28.04 35.47
C HIS A 676 -6.17 -27.16 36.72
N TYR A 677 -7.28 -27.16 37.46
CA TYR A 677 -7.44 -26.30 38.64
C TYR A 677 -8.26 -26.97 39.76
N LEU A 678 -7.99 -26.62 41.03
CA LEU A 678 -8.83 -27.04 42.15
C LEU A 678 -10.11 -26.21 42.19
N ASN A 679 -11.24 -26.83 42.54
CA ASN A 679 -12.55 -26.18 42.42
C ASN A 679 -12.74 -25.01 43.42
N SER A 680 -11.96 -24.95 44.51
CA SER A 680 -11.98 -23.87 45.49
C SER A 680 -10.59 -23.29 45.74
N SER A 681 -10.49 -21.96 45.73
CA SER A 681 -9.26 -21.22 46.05
C SER A 681 -8.88 -21.24 47.53
N LYS A 682 -9.75 -21.79 48.38
CA LYS A 682 -9.46 -22.06 49.80
C LYS A 682 -8.99 -23.48 50.06
N GLN A 683 -8.97 -24.33 49.04
CA GLN A 683 -8.50 -25.70 49.16
C GLN A 683 -6.97 -25.71 49.25
N ASP A 684 -6.44 -26.29 50.31
CA ASP A 684 -4.99 -26.49 50.44
C ASP A 684 -4.51 -27.52 49.42
N TYR A 685 -3.34 -27.25 48.84
CA TYR A 685 -2.62 -28.19 48.00
C TYR A 685 -1.46 -28.78 48.79
N ASP A 686 -1.40 -30.10 48.78
CA ASP A 686 -0.26 -30.86 49.28
C ASP A 686 0.17 -31.84 48.16
N PRO A 687 1.41 -31.70 47.64
CA PRO A 687 1.90 -32.54 46.55
C PRO A 687 1.97 -34.04 46.91
N LEU A 688 1.96 -34.40 48.19
CA LEU A 688 1.98 -35.80 48.63
C LEU A 688 0.60 -36.43 48.71
N THR A 689 -0.45 -35.63 48.91
CA THR A 689 -1.79 -36.13 49.24
C THR A 689 -2.89 -35.70 48.28
N THR A 690 -2.66 -34.68 47.44
CA THR A 690 -3.63 -34.18 46.47
C THR A 690 -3.49 -34.95 45.15
N PRO A 691 -4.42 -35.85 44.78
CA PRO A 691 -4.32 -36.60 43.54
C PRO A 691 -4.69 -35.73 42.32
N ASP A 692 -4.17 -36.07 41.13
CA ASP A 692 -4.52 -35.39 39.88
C ASP A 692 -6.03 -35.39 39.60
N SER A 693 -6.77 -36.40 40.07
CA SER A 693 -8.23 -36.48 39.95
C SER A 693 -8.99 -35.44 40.77
N ALA A 694 -8.32 -34.71 41.68
CA ALA A 694 -8.91 -33.61 42.42
C ALA A 694 -8.99 -32.31 41.60
N PHE A 695 -8.28 -32.24 40.48
CA PHE A 695 -8.31 -31.08 39.59
C PHE A 695 -9.43 -31.23 38.56
N GLU A 696 -10.20 -30.15 38.42
CA GLU A 696 -11.06 -29.95 37.26
C GLU A 696 -10.21 -29.69 36.02
N LYS A 697 -10.68 -30.16 34.86
CA LYS A 697 -9.95 -30.11 33.59
C LYS A 697 -10.64 -29.19 32.58
N LEU A 698 -9.89 -28.21 32.06
CA LEU A 698 -10.24 -27.45 30.85
C LEU A 698 -9.26 -27.83 29.75
N THR A 699 -9.73 -28.62 28.78
CA THR A 699 -8.94 -28.90 27.57
C THR A 699 -9.00 -27.67 26.68
N LEU A 700 -7.85 -27.18 26.20
CA LEU A 700 -7.77 -26.00 25.32
C LEU A 700 -7.31 -26.43 23.92
N PRO A 701 -8.21 -26.58 22.93
CA PRO A 701 -7.81 -26.84 21.56
C PRO A 701 -6.92 -25.73 20.98
N ALA A 702 -6.26 -26.01 19.85
CA ALA A 702 -5.51 -25.00 19.11
C ALA A 702 -6.42 -23.83 18.72
N PHE A 703 -5.92 -22.60 18.88
CA PHE A 703 -6.62 -21.32 18.73
C PHE A 703 -7.84 -21.15 19.65
N TYR A 704 -7.77 -21.67 20.89
CA TYR A 704 -8.75 -21.38 21.94
C TYR A 704 -8.09 -20.63 23.09
N GLU A 705 -8.89 -19.77 23.73
CA GLU A 705 -8.57 -19.15 25.02
C GLU A 705 -9.44 -19.74 26.13
N HIS A 706 -8.99 -19.63 27.39
CA HIS A 706 -9.84 -19.90 28.55
C HIS A 706 -10.19 -18.62 29.30
N GLY A 707 -11.36 -18.62 29.95
CA GLY A 707 -11.78 -17.56 30.86
C GLY A 707 -11.07 -17.63 32.21
N PRO A 708 -11.26 -16.63 33.09
CA PRO A 708 -10.59 -16.52 34.38
C PRO A 708 -10.63 -17.80 35.23
N LEU A 709 -9.47 -18.17 35.79
CA LEU A 709 -9.39 -19.21 36.83
C LEU A 709 -9.37 -18.64 38.24
N TRP A 710 -8.93 -17.39 38.40
CA TRP A 710 -8.93 -16.69 39.68
C TRP A 710 -10.34 -16.43 40.20
N ASP A 711 -10.44 -16.17 41.50
CA ASP A 711 -11.70 -15.84 42.13
C ASP A 711 -12.16 -14.44 41.70
N ILE A 712 -13.42 -14.32 41.33
CA ILE A 712 -14.07 -13.07 40.91
C ILE A 712 -15.15 -12.71 41.92
N ASP A 713 -15.23 -11.43 42.29
CA ASP A 713 -16.24 -10.92 43.20
C ASP A 713 -17.59 -10.66 42.51
N ALA A 714 -18.60 -10.28 43.29
CA ALA A 714 -19.93 -9.97 42.77
C ALA A 714 -19.99 -8.69 41.89
N GLN A 715 -18.88 -7.95 41.81
CA GLN A 715 -18.71 -6.78 40.94
C GLN A 715 -17.81 -7.11 39.76
N ASN A 716 -17.59 -8.39 39.46
CA ASN A 716 -16.87 -8.81 38.27
C ASN A 716 -15.40 -8.35 38.28
N LYS A 717 -14.79 -8.27 39.48
CA LYS A 717 -13.37 -7.93 39.70
C LYS A 717 -12.58 -9.07 40.32
N PRO A 718 -11.26 -9.14 40.06
CA PRO A 718 -10.39 -10.11 40.73
C PRO A 718 -10.41 -9.94 42.26
N VAL A 719 -10.61 -11.03 42.99
CA VAL A 719 -10.49 -11.06 44.45
C VAL A 719 -9.01 -10.99 44.82
N LEU A 720 -8.67 -10.09 45.74
CA LEU A 720 -7.30 -9.87 46.19
C LEU A 720 -7.07 -10.44 47.60
N ARG A 721 -5.86 -10.96 47.85
CA ARG A 721 -5.33 -11.27 49.17
C ARG A 721 -4.98 -9.99 49.93
N ASN A 722 -4.68 -10.10 51.22
CA ASN A 722 -4.30 -8.96 52.06
C ASN A 722 -3.01 -8.25 51.59
N ASP A 723 -2.13 -8.96 50.88
CA ASP A 723 -0.91 -8.42 50.27
C ASP A 723 -1.14 -7.88 48.84
N SER A 724 -2.40 -7.75 48.43
CA SER A 724 -2.85 -7.34 47.10
C SER A 724 -2.64 -8.36 45.98
N THR A 725 -2.06 -9.54 46.20
CA THR A 725 -1.96 -10.57 45.15
C THR A 725 -3.33 -11.16 44.81
N VAL A 726 -3.51 -11.63 43.57
CA VAL A 726 -4.80 -12.17 43.11
C VAL A 726 -5.04 -13.56 43.67
N VAL A 727 -6.24 -13.84 44.17
CA VAL A 727 -6.62 -15.15 44.69
C VAL A 727 -6.88 -16.12 43.54
N TYR A 728 -5.96 -17.06 43.36
CA TYR A 728 -6.14 -18.21 42.47
C TYR A 728 -6.37 -19.49 43.26
N PRO A 729 -7.14 -20.44 42.71
CA PRO A 729 -7.02 -21.83 43.11
C PRO A 729 -5.65 -22.36 42.69
N TRP A 730 -5.22 -23.45 43.31
CA TRP A 730 -4.06 -24.17 42.80
C TRP A 730 -4.36 -24.70 41.41
N HIS A 731 -3.50 -24.37 40.44
CA HIS A 731 -3.70 -24.69 39.03
C HIS A 731 -2.37 -24.98 38.33
N LYS A 732 -2.46 -25.55 37.14
CA LYS A 732 -1.33 -25.88 36.25
C LYS A 732 -1.78 -25.98 34.80
N TRP A 733 -0.86 -25.80 33.85
CA TRP A 733 -0.99 -26.44 32.54
C TRP A 733 -0.59 -27.91 32.65
N GLN A 734 -1.41 -28.79 32.10
CA GLN A 734 -1.12 -30.21 32.01
C GLN A 734 -1.14 -30.63 30.55
N ALA A 735 0.02 -31.03 30.03
CA ALA A 735 0.09 -31.58 28.68
C ALA A 735 -0.60 -32.94 28.65
N GLY A 736 -1.39 -33.17 27.61
CA GLY A 736 -2.12 -34.41 27.43
C GLY A 736 -1.22 -35.56 26.98
N ILE A 737 -1.76 -36.78 27.04
CA ILE A 737 -1.09 -37.99 26.56
C ILE A 737 -1.88 -38.54 25.37
N ASN A 738 -1.23 -38.63 24.22
CA ASN A 738 -1.69 -39.39 23.07
C ASN A 738 -0.74 -40.55 22.78
N ARG A 739 -1.13 -41.76 23.20
CA ARG A 739 -0.31 -42.97 23.08
C ARG A 739 0.00 -43.39 21.63
N SER A 740 -0.63 -42.78 20.63
CA SER A 740 -0.28 -43.00 19.22
C SER A 740 0.90 -42.16 18.74
N LEU A 741 1.38 -41.19 19.52
CA LEU A 741 2.46 -40.29 19.18
C LEU A 741 3.66 -40.51 20.11
N ASN A 742 4.89 -40.47 19.57
CA ASN A 742 6.10 -40.56 20.38
C ASN A 742 6.31 -39.28 21.21
N GLN A 743 6.23 -38.11 20.56
CA GLN A 743 6.29 -36.79 21.19
C GLN A 743 5.42 -35.83 20.38
N SER A 744 4.74 -34.92 21.07
CA SER A 744 4.12 -33.75 20.47
C SER A 744 4.00 -32.66 21.51
N PHE A 745 4.55 -31.47 21.23
CA PHE A 745 4.48 -30.34 22.16
C PHE A 745 3.12 -29.63 22.09
N ASP A 746 2.60 -29.27 23.26
CA ASP A 746 1.68 -28.15 23.38
C ASP A 746 2.49 -26.85 23.31
N VAL A 747 1.97 -25.83 22.62
CA VAL A 747 2.52 -24.47 22.58
C VAL A 747 1.40 -23.49 22.90
N TRP A 748 1.59 -22.66 23.91
CA TRP A 748 0.60 -21.68 24.33
C TRP A 748 1.24 -20.34 24.71
N ILE A 749 0.41 -19.30 24.70
CA ILE A 749 0.75 -17.96 25.13
C ILE A 749 0.07 -17.69 26.46
N VAL A 750 0.81 -17.12 27.41
CA VAL A 750 0.27 -16.54 28.65
C VAL A 750 0.11 -15.04 28.43
N PHE A 751 -1.04 -14.51 28.79
CA PHE A 751 -1.32 -13.07 28.86
C PHE A 751 -1.47 -12.66 30.31
N GLU A 752 -0.45 -12.04 30.90
CA GLU A 752 -0.41 -11.58 32.28
C GLU A 752 -0.92 -10.14 32.35
N PHE A 753 -2.22 -9.96 32.56
CA PHE A 753 -2.83 -8.64 32.61
C PHE A 753 -2.61 -7.96 33.97
N ASN A 754 -2.49 -6.64 33.93
CA ASN A 754 -2.61 -5.83 35.13
C ASN A 754 -4.06 -5.84 35.63
N CYS A 755 -4.28 -6.46 36.78
CA CYS A 755 -5.61 -6.68 37.34
C CYS A 755 -6.39 -5.40 37.65
N GLN A 756 -5.70 -4.27 37.85
CA GLN A 756 -6.36 -2.99 38.11
C GLN A 756 -7.07 -2.44 36.88
N LEU A 757 -6.68 -2.89 35.69
CA LEU A 757 -7.26 -2.47 34.40
C LEU A 757 -8.36 -3.43 33.94
N LEU A 758 -8.58 -4.53 34.66
CA LEU A 758 -9.63 -5.50 34.35
C LEU A 758 -10.93 -5.15 35.05
N THR A 759 -11.97 -4.93 34.26
CA THR A 759 -13.37 -5.01 34.70
C THR A 759 -14.07 -5.98 33.77
N LEU A 760 -14.63 -7.07 34.31
CA LEU A 760 -15.46 -7.97 33.52
C LEU A 760 -16.76 -7.22 33.18
N SER A 761 -16.95 -6.90 31.90
CA SER A 761 -18.21 -6.34 31.40
C SER A 761 -19.32 -7.37 31.61
N SER A 762 -20.43 -6.95 32.23
CA SER A 762 -21.66 -7.73 32.37
C SER A 762 -22.34 -8.01 31.04
#